data_AF-U9VRE2-F1
#
_entry.id   AF-U9VRE2-F1
#
_cell.length_a   1.000
_cell.length_b   1.000
_cell.length_c   1.000
_cell.angle_alpha   90.00
_cell.angle_beta   90.00
_cell.angle_gamma   90.00
#
_symmetry.space_group_name_H-M   'P 1'
#
loop_
_entity.id
_entity.type
_entity.pdbx_description
1 polymer ?
#
loop_
_entity_poly.entity_id
_entity_poly.type
_entity_poly.pdbx_seq_one_letter_code
_entity_poly.pdbx_strand_id
1 'polypeptide(L)'
;MVCIRSCAALIISGLLVGGGNVGAQSITPNGANTTVTNVNGDHQITGGTRSNDGENLFHSFEQFGLTSAEAATFITQPNVVNVIGRINGGNPSIINGQLGITGSTANLFLLNPVGVVFGPDATLALPGDLSVSTADGLAFGEDILEMVGTPDYGSLVGSPTGLVFRLSRLGSVVNTANLNLGENNSLMLAGGTVVSTGNLSAGEVAISSVASEQMIRLSPDGSLLSYDIAPSGDTVLSPFTLPELLTGAGDTTISSLELDTDGTVRLVNSDLAIPNTPGTTIVNGEITARDITLLGDTVGMVSSQLDASDPDGGGVIQIGGSYQGQGPLPNAEIVYVSADSVVDASATVNGNGGEIIVWSDQTTNALGQFLAKGGPNGGNGGLIETSGLQGLTLGNNTPNVSAPAGTAGLWLIDPLNVEIGNFETTPFDETGDVFSPLSSPAQINVGLIIDALGQGGTVTITTGTDGTEEGNITLVSDLFYDTIDGEATLSLQAAGSIFINGTIQPDLELNSEFGLPPQPLNVELLADTNGGGVGQVVIDTVGEIFFGSAINTSGGDLTISADSSNLTRAGDLSAILIAGNNTVDTTAIFSEEGLGGLVSLTGTAGNRPGILIEETAAIFSGNGITLVGNSETDVGVRIDGNLNTLDSSLEITGNSTTNPIGILISDELNTGNQLTLISDNDIQVESLVANGDITVTTPKFFRALGIAQLFMSEGNFPDLEGSVLSRNGQVTITHGGNGLTPFDVGDAGVNGTAGAIVATESEIQPVESFLGDEIRGDISILTGDPPDPDPDPDPDPDPDPDPDPELPDVDDCDADCTTNRPRPELIDDNPEVVISVEPQLLPDAQQAILRNETRYTDEFQDYLNLGTEEGTIPNLPQVQMELSLIAEETGEPPAIIYVSFVPGDTAGEPGAVAPKAGREIQATDILELVVITPDGPPILKTLPVQHEQLQRTADRFRRNVINPGRFRTRTYLSAAQALDSWLIDPLEAELTQRGITNLAFVMPPGLRSLPVSALHNGDQFLIERYSVGLMPSVSLTDLRYVDVRQTEVLAMGASDFADQPELPAVPIELSTIADQLWPGDFVINETFTPDALKASRARKPYGIVHLATHGEFKAGSLDNSYIQFWDQRLSLDQVRSLGLNDPAVELMVLSACRTALGNEEAELGFAGLAVQAGVKTAIASLWKVDDVGTAGLMTQFYTSLQTEPIKAKALRQAQLAMLNGDIQVENGQLIWSGGTLELPEDLSQIDSSLFSHPYFWASFTTIGSPW
;
A
#
# COMPACT_ATOMS: atom_id res chain seq x y z
N MET A 1 5.46 -55.50 16.47
CA MET A 1 4.42 -56.49 16.86
C MET A 1 3.06 -55.84 16.58
N VAL A 2 1.96 -56.50 16.23
CA VAL A 2 1.64 -57.88 15.78
C VAL A 2 0.25 -57.79 15.12
N CYS A 3 0.05 -58.34 13.92
CA CYS A 3 -1.25 -58.53 13.21
C CYS A 3 -2.14 -57.27 12.99
N ILE A 4 -2.89 -57.11 11.90
CA ILE A 4 -3.57 -58.10 11.05
C ILE A 4 -3.36 -57.76 9.56
N ARG A 5 -2.72 -58.66 8.81
CA ARG A 5 -2.89 -58.79 7.35
C ARG A 5 -3.56 -60.13 7.08
N SER A 6 -4.78 -60.12 6.51
CA SER A 6 -5.42 -61.19 5.73
C SER A 6 -6.95 -61.03 5.69
N CYS A 7 -7.49 -60.24 4.74
CA CYS A 7 -8.84 -60.43 4.15
C CYS A 7 -9.18 -59.40 3.05
N ALA A 8 -8.42 -59.35 1.95
CA ALA A 8 -8.82 -58.59 0.74
C ALA A 8 -8.28 -59.18 -0.59
N ALA A 9 -7.72 -60.39 -0.58
CA ALA A 9 -7.11 -61.03 -1.74
C ALA A 9 -7.99 -62.16 -2.29
N LEU A 10 -9.17 -61.83 -2.80
CA LEU A 10 -10.00 -62.68 -3.67
C LEU A 10 -10.99 -61.76 -4.41
N ILE A 11 -11.31 -62.04 -5.68
CA ILE A 11 -12.15 -61.23 -6.61
C ILE A 11 -11.38 -60.11 -7.38
N ILE A 12 -10.14 -60.37 -7.81
CA ILE A 12 -9.63 -59.84 -9.10
C ILE A 12 -8.97 -60.99 -9.87
N SER A 13 -9.80 -61.85 -10.46
CA SER A 13 -9.36 -62.96 -11.34
C SER A 13 -10.54 -63.40 -12.19
N GLY A 14 -10.91 -62.57 -13.16
CA GLY A 14 -12.13 -62.81 -13.94
C GLY A 14 -12.49 -61.77 -14.99
N LEU A 15 -11.51 -61.23 -15.75
CA LEU A 15 -11.77 -60.57 -17.05
C LEU A 15 -10.46 -60.38 -17.84
N LEU A 16 -9.97 -61.47 -18.44
CA LEU A 16 -9.05 -61.45 -19.59
C LEU A 16 -9.78 -62.06 -20.79
N VAL A 17 -10.55 -61.24 -21.53
CA VAL A 17 -10.73 -61.29 -23.00
C VAL A 17 -11.26 -59.92 -23.41
N GLY A 18 -10.44 -59.11 -24.06
CA GLY A 18 -10.83 -57.75 -24.45
C GLY A 18 -9.63 -56.85 -24.73
N GLY A 19 -8.66 -57.33 -25.50
CA GLY A 19 -7.54 -56.51 -25.97
C GLY A 19 -8.03 -55.51 -27.01
N GLY A 20 -8.62 -54.41 -26.56
CA GLY A 20 -8.63 -53.16 -27.31
C GLY A 20 -7.29 -52.49 -27.09
N ASN A 21 -6.57 -52.16 -28.16
CA ASN A 21 -5.54 -51.14 -28.06
C ASN A 21 -6.26 -49.84 -27.65
N VAL A 22 -5.93 -49.27 -26.50
CA VAL A 22 -6.27 -47.88 -26.23
C VAL A 22 -5.43 -47.07 -27.21
N GLY A 23 -6.10 -46.38 -28.14
CA GLY A 23 -5.41 -45.58 -29.15
C GLY A 23 -4.83 -44.32 -28.51
N ALA A 24 -3.75 -43.80 -29.11
CA ALA A 24 -3.24 -42.46 -28.81
C ALA A 24 -4.35 -41.40 -28.89
N GLN A 25 -4.19 -40.31 -28.14
CA GLN A 25 -5.04 -39.12 -28.29
C GLN A 25 -4.83 -38.54 -29.70
N SER A 26 -5.79 -38.72 -30.59
CA SER A 26 -5.62 -38.42 -32.02
C SER A 26 -5.76 -36.93 -32.33
N ILE A 27 -4.79 -36.34 -33.06
CA ILE A 27 -4.96 -35.00 -33.64
C ILE A 27 -6.13 -35.00 -34.63
N THR A 28 -7.22 -34.33 -34.24
CA THR A 28 -8.51 -34.37 -34.95
C THR A 28 -8.92 -32.94 -35.34
N PRO A 29 -8.91 -32.57 -36.64
CA PRO A 29 -9.29 -31.23 -37.08
C PRO A 29 -10.81 -31.05 -37.04
N ASN A 30 -11.29 -29.86 -36.64
CA ASN A 30 -12.72 -29.55 -36.55
C ASN A 30 -13.13 -28.22 -37.18
N GLY A 31 -12.20 -27.47 -37.79
CA GLY A 31 -12.52 -26.18 -38.40
C GLY A 31 -11.37 -25.56 -39.19
N ALA A 32 -11.58 -24.29 -39.57
CA ALA A 32 -10.58 -23.44 -40.25
C ALA A 32 -9.95 -24.06 -41.52
N ASN A 33 -10.62 -24.97 -42.23
CA ASN A 33 -10.04 -25.72 -43.36
C ASN A 33 -8.77 -26.52 -43.01
N THR A 34 -8.62 -26.91 -41.74
CA THR A 34 -7.48 -27.69 -41.24
C THR A 34 -7.53 -29.12 -41.79
N THR A 35 -6.42 -29.59 -42.36
CA THR A 35 -6.26 -30.95 -42.89
C THR A 35 -5.06 -31.61 -42.22
N VAL A 36 -5.27 -32.77 -41.60
CA VAL A 36 -4.22 -33.55 -40.92
C VAL A 36 -3.99 -34.84 -41.69
N THR A 37 -2.76 -35.10 -42.14
CA THR A 37 -2.36 -36.34 -42.82
C THR A 37 -1.20 -36.98 -42.08
N ASN A 38 -1.40 -38.14 -41.46
CA ASN A 38 -0.29 -38.88 -40.84
C ASN A 38 0.56 -39.58 -41.92
N VAL A 39 1.85 -39.28 -41.94
CA VAL A 39 2.86 -39.84 -42.85
C VAL A 39 3.97 -40.47 -42.00
N ASN A 40 3.88 -41.79 -41.80
CA ASN A 40 4.85 -42.57 -41.01
C ASN A 40 5.04 -42.11 -39.55
N GLY A 41 3.99 -41.57 -38.90
CA GLY A 41 4.05 -41.03 -37.54
C GLY A 41 4.09 -39.50 -37.46
N ASP A 42 4.39 -38.81 -38.58
CA ASP A 42 4.32 -37.35 -38.68
C ASP A 42 2.92 -36.90 -39.12
N HIS A 43 2.19 -36.25 -38.23
CA HIS A 43 0.91 -35.59 -38.49
C HIS A 43 1.17 -34.28 -39.24
N GLN A 44 1.15 -34.35 -40.57
CA GLN A 44 1.32 -33.18 -41.42
C GLN A 44 0.04 -32.36 -41.45
N ILE A 45 0.11 -31.18 -40.82
CA ILE A 45 -0.98 -30.22 -40.71
C ILE A 45 -0.85 -29.23 -41.88
N THR A 46 -1.89 -29.18 -42.71
CA THR A 46 -1.97 -28.41 -43.96
C THR A 46 -3.33 -27.73 -44.09
N GLY A 47 -3.48 -26.85 -45.08
CA GLY A 47 -4.70 -26.06 -45.26
C GLY A 47 -4.68 -24.85 -44.33
N GLY A 48 -5.65 -24.74 -43.43
CA GLY A 48 -5.81 -23.58 -42.57
C GLY A 48 -6.58 -22.44 -43.25
N THR A 49 -6.93 -21.42 -42.47
CA THR A 49 -7.59 -20.19 -42.94
C THR A 49 -6.70 -19.01 -42.62
N ARG A 50 -6.63 -18.01 -43.52
CA ARG A 50 -5.76 -16.84 -43.34
C ARG A 50 -6.57 -15.60 -42.98
N SER A 51 -5.91 -14.69 -42.28
CA SER A 51 -6.28 -13.28 -42.14
C SER A 51 -6.26 -12.51 -43.47
N ASN A 52 -6.87 -11.32 -43.48
CA ASN A 52 -6.97 -10.48 -44.70
C ASN A 52 -5.63 -9.88 -45.17
N ASP A 53 -4.67 -9.64 -44.26
CA ASP A 53 -3.27 -9.30 -44.58
C ASP A 53 -2.47 -10.54 -45.05
N GLY A 54 -2.90 -11.73 -44.63
CA GLY A 54 -2.27 -13.00 -44.89
C GLY A 54 -1.16 -13.37 -43.90
N GLU A 55 -0.90 -12.59 -42.86
CA GLU A 55 0.20 -12.85 -41.92
C GLU A 55 -0.13 -13.97 -40.92
N ASN A 56 -1.41 -14.12 -40.55
CA ASN A 56 -1.88 -15.15 -39.62
C ASN A 56 -2.46 -16.37 -40.36
N LEU A 57 -2.13 -17.58 -39.89
CA LEU A 57 -2.66 -18.86 -40.37
C LEU A 57 -3.32 -19.63 -39.21
N PHE A 58 -4.65 -19.74 -39.27
CA PHE A 58 -5.46 -20.35 -38.22
C PHE A 58 -5.76 -21.82 -38.51
N HIS A 59 -5.61 -22.65 -37.48
CA HIS A 59 -5.96 -24.06 -37.41
C HIS A 59 -6.87 -24.35 -36.21
N SER A 60 -7.78 -25.31 -36.35
CA SER A 60 -8.80 -25.62 -35.33
C SER A 60 -8.97 -27.13 -35.17
N PHE A 61 -8.86 -27.59 -33.92
CA PHE A 61 -8.86 -29.01 -33.54
C PHE A 61 -9.89 -29.31 -32.45
N GLU A 62 -10.47 -30.51 -32.52
CA GLU A 62 -11.26 -31.10 -31.43
C GLU A 62 -10.31 -31.71 -30.38
N GLN A 63 -9.28 -32.40 -30.83
CA GLN A 63 -8.27 -33.03 -30.00
C GLN A 63 -6.88 -32.80 -30.60
N PHE A 64 -5.88 -32.60 -29.74
CA PHE A 64 -4.50 -32.42 -30.14
C PHE A 64 -3.59 -33.13 -29.11
N GLY A 65 -3.08 -34.30 -29.48
CA GLY A 65 -2.15 -35.06 -28.65
C GLY A 65 -1.12 -35.79 -29.50
N LEU A 66 0.00 -36.16 -28.88
CA LEU A 66 1.12 -36.85 -29.50
C LEU A 66 1.73 -37.87 -28.54
N THR A 67 1.99 -39.09 -29.02
CA THR A 67 2.88 -40.03 -28.33
C THR A 67 4.35 -39.78 -28.70
N SER A 68 5.29 -40.40 -27.97
CA SER A 68 6.73 -40.25 -28.22
C SER A 68 7.29 -40.91 -29.47
N ALA A 69 6.44 -41.57 -30.25
CA ALA A 69 6.74 -42.04 -31.59
C ALA A 69 6.16 -41.14 -32.70
N GLU A 70 5.45 -40.06 -32.35
CA GLU A 70 4.70 -39.21 -33.27
C GLU A 70 5.23 -37.77 -33.29
N ALA A 71 4.95 -37.08 -34.38
CA ALA A 71 5.24 -35.66 -34.57
C ALA A 71 4.01 -34.93 -35.12
N ALA A 72 3.92 -33.61 -34.92
CA ALA A 72 2.97 -32.74 -35.60
C ALA A 72 3.73 -31.62 -36.33
N THR A 73 3.68 -31.64 -37.66
CA THR A 73 4.39 -30.67 -38.51
C THR A 73 3.39 -29.76 -39.21
N PHE A 74 3.37 -28.48 -38.86
CA PHE A 74 2.62 -27.44 -39.57
C PHE A 74 3.37 -27.06 -40.86
N ILE A 75 2.76 -27.30 -42.02
CA ILE A 75 3.33 -27.01 -43.34
C ILE A 75 2.72 -25.71 -43.87
N THR A 76 3.53 -24.66 -43.86
CA THR A 76 3.15 -23.26 -44.10
C THR A 76 3.66 -22.73 -45.45
N GLN A 77 3.55 -21.43 -45.69
CA GLN A 77 4.10 -20.73 -46.85
C GLN A 77 4.93 -19.53 -46.39
N PRO A 78 5.95 -19.06 -47.15
CA PRO A 78 6.97 -18.12 -46.64
C PRO A 78 6.50 -16.73 -46.18
N ASN A 79 5.22 -16.39 -46.36
CA ASN A 79 4.61 -15.11 -45.96
C ASN A 79 3.65 -15.25 -44.76
N VAL A 80 3.66 -16.40 -44.07
CA VAL A 80 2.98 -16.56 -42.78
C VAL A 80 3.96 -16.13 -41.69
N VAL A 81 3.49 -15.28 -40.78
CA VAL A 81 4.22 -14.80 -39.59
C VAL A 81 3.77 -15.57 -38.36
N ASN A 82 2.46 -15.84 -38.21
CA ASN A 82 1.92 -16.56 -37.06
C ASN A 82 1.10 -17.79 -37.49
N VAL A 83 1.34 -18.93 -36.83
CA VAL A 83 0.51 -20.14 -36.91
C VAL A 83 -0.24 -20.26 -35.60
N ILE A 84 -1.57 -20.28 -35.65
CA ILE A 84 -2.42 -20.27 -34.45
C ILE A 84 -3.30 -21.52 -34.44
N GLY A 85 -3.00 -22.44 -33.53
CA GLY A 85 -3.75 -23.69 -33.32
C GLY A 85 -4.66 -23.58 -32.11
N ARG A 86 -5.98 -23.52 -32.32
CA ARG A 86 -6.97 -23.61 -31.23
C ARG A 86 -7.49 -25.03 -31.04
N ILE A 87 -7.66 -25.45 -29.79
CA ILE A 87 -8.21 -26.75 -29.39
C ILE A 87 -9.45 -26.49 -28.53
N ASN A 88 -10.60 -27.03 -28.93
CA ASN A 88 -11.87 -26.75 -28.25
C ASN A 88 -12.83 -27.96 -28.14
N GLY A 89 -12.35 -29.19 -28.28
CA GLY A 89 -13.15 -30.42 -28.09
C GLY A 89 -13.19 -30.96 -26.66
N GLY A 90 -13.01 -30.10 -25.64
CA GLY A 90 -13.27 -30.47 -24.24
C GLY A 90 -12.30 -31.48 -23.61
N ASN A 91 -11.09 -31.64 -24.16
CA ASN A 91 -10.06 -32.54 -23.63
C ASN A 91 -8.71 -31.79 -23.54
N PRO A 92 -7.86 -32.04 -22.52
CA PRO A 92 -6.54 -31.43 -22.43
C PRO A 92 -5.61 -31.93 -23.55
N SER A 93 -4.64 -31.12 -23.96
CA SER A 93 -3.66 -31.48 -24.98
C SER A 93 -2.48 -32.23 -24.36
N ILE A 94 -2.31 -33.53 -24.65
CA ILE A 94 -1.21 -34.35 -24.11
C ILE A 94 -0.15 -34.53 -25.20
N ILE A 95 0.96 -33.82 -25.07
CA ILE A 95 2.02 -33.70 -26.08
C ILE A 95 3.28 -34.36 -25.53
N ASN A 96 3.53 -35.62 -25.90
CA ASN A 96 4.75 -36.35 -25.55
C ASN A 96 5.62 -36.63 -26.80
N GLY A 97 5.49 -35.83 -27.86
CA GLY A 97 6.18 -36.04 -29.14
C GLY A 97 6.71 -34.72 -29.74
N GLN A 98 7.09 -34.72 -31.02
CA GLN A 98 7.70 -33.55 -31.65
C GLN A 98 6.67 -32.55 -32.20
N LEU A 99 6.79 -31.27 -31.87
CA LEU A 99 6.09 -30.16 -32.55
C LEU A 99 7.02 -29.45 -33.53
N GLY A 100 6.57 -29.13 -34.74
CA GLY A 100 7.39 -28.41 -35.71
C GLY A 100 6.63 -27.55 -36.73
N ILE A 101 7.34 -26.59 -37.31
CA ILE A 101 6.87 -25.75 -38.43
C ILE A 101 7.85 -25.90 -39.59
N THR A 102 7.33 -25.95 -40.82
CA THR A 102 8.16 -25.89 -42.03
C THR A 102 7.50 -25.04 -43.12
N GLY A 103 8.30 -24.43 -43.99
CA GLY A 103 7.83 -23.57 -45.10
C GLY A 103 7.81 -22.06 -44.81
N SER A 104 8.02 -21.65 -43.56
CA SER A 104 8.18 -20.25 -43.11
C SER A 104 9.03 -20.21 -41.83
N THR A 105 9.30 -19.02 -41.31
CA THR A 105 9.87 -18.76 -39.98
C THR A 105 8.79 -18.32 -38.99
N ALA A 106 7.59 -18.90 -39.09
CA ALA A 106 6.45 -18.44 -38.31
C ALA A 106 6.50 -18.87 -36.84
N ASN A 107 5.89 -18.04 -36.00
CA ASN A 107 5.65 -18.27 -34.57
C ASN A 107 4.47 -19.25 -34.39
N LEU A 108 4.44 -19.99 -33.29
CA LEU A 108 3.38 -20.95 -32.98
C LEU A 108 2.62 -20.55 -31.70
N PHE A 109 1.33 -20.25 -31.85
CA PHE A 109 0.39 -20.08 -30.74
C PHE A 109 -0.45 -21.36 -30.61
N LEU A 110 -0.42 -22.01 -29.44
CA LEU A 110 -1.17 -23.23 -29.17
C LEU A 110 -2.09 -23.04 -27.95
N LEU A 111 -3.40 -23.03 -28.20
CA LEU A 111 -4.41 -22.62 -27.21
C LEU A 111 -5.36 -23.77 -26.89
N ASN A 112 -5.38 -24.22 -25.63
CA ASN A 112 -6.35 -25.19 -25.13
C ASN A 112 -6.80 -24.82 -23.71
N PRO A 113 -8.01 -24.23 -23.54
CA PRO A 113 -8.49 -23.82 -22.22
C PRO A 113 -8.64 -24.97 -21.22
N VAL A 114 -8.73 -26.22 -21.69
CA VAL A 114 -8.93 -27.39 -20.81
C VAL A 114 -7.65 -27.78 -20.07
N GLY A 115 -6.48 -27.42 -20.61
CA GLY A 115 -5.16 -27.74 -20.07
C GLY A 115 -4.20 -28.29 -21.13
N VAL A 116 -2.89 -28.18 -20.86
CA VAL A 116 -1.82 -28.67 -21.74
C VAL A 116 -0.76 -29.40 -20.92
N VAL A 117 -0.32 -30.57 -21.39
CA VAL A 117 0.76 -31.35 -20.78
C VAL A 117 1.85 -31.63 -21.82
N PHE A 118 3.06 -31.15 -21.57
CA PHE A 118 4.26 -31.62 -22.25
C PHE A 118 4.87 -32.78 -21.45
N GLY A 119 4.79 -33.98 -22.02
CA GLY A 119 5.40 -35.20 -21.47
C GLY A 119 6.92 -35.23 -21.71
N PRO A 120 7.67 -36.08 -20.99
CA PRO A 120 9.14 -36.04 -20.94
C PRO A 120 9.86 -36.29 -22.27
N ASP A 121 9.20 -36.89 -23.27
CA ASP A 121 9.75 -37.13 -24.60
C ASP A 121 9.43 -36.00 -25.61
N ALA A 122 8.70 -34.94 -25.20
CA ALA A 122 8.31 -33.87 -26.10
C ALA A 122 9.52 -33.04 -26.58
N THR A 123 9.50 -32.62 -27.85
CA THR A 123 10.59 -31.85 -28.46
C THR A 123 10.07 -30.79 -29.43
N LEU A 124 10.85 -29.73 -29.62
CA LEU A 124 10.52 -28.62 -30.53
C LEU A 124 11.41 -28.64 -31.77
N ALA A 125 10.80 -28.36 -32.92
CA ALA A 125 11.41 -28.17 -34.23
C ALA A 125 10.81 -26.92 -34.88
N LEU A 126 10.83 -25.82 -34.13
CA LEU A 126 10.21 -24.55 -34.48
C LEU A 126 11.27 -23.53 -34.94
N PRO A 127 11.01 -22.74 -36.01
CA PRO A 127 11.93 -21.73 -36.52
C PRO A 127 11.72 -20.35 -35.89
N GLY A 128 10.56 -20.09 -35.30
CA GLY A 128 10.19 -18.86 -34.59
C GLY A 128 9.76 -19.17 -33.14
N ASP A 129 8.94 -18.30 -32.58
CA ASP A 129 8.54 -18.31 -31.17
C ASP A 129 7.49 -19.38 -30.86
N LEU A 130 7.32 -19.71 -29.57
CA LEU A 130 6.28 -20.62 -29.09
C LEU A 130 5.52 -20.01 -27.90
N SER A 131 4.22 -19.79 -28.06
CA SER A 131 3.31 -19.41 -26.98
C SER A 131 2.27 -20.51 -26.75
N VAL A 132 2.24 -21.08 -25.56
CA VAL A 132 1.28 -22.13 -25.15
C VAL A 132 0.41 -21.60 -24.03
N SER A 133 -0.91 -21.68 -24.20
CA SER A 133 -1.82 -21.15 -23.18
C SER A 133 -3.14 -21.89 -23.00
N THR A 134 -3.70 -21.77 -21.79
CA THR A 134 -5.09 -22.15 -21.46
C THR A 134 -6.07 -20.96 -21.52
N ALA A 135 -5.70 -19.87 -22.20
CA ALA A 135 -6.59 -18.75 -22.50
C ALA A 135 -7.77 -19.17 -23.40
N ASP A 136 -8.97 -18.66 -23.13
CA ASP A 136 -10.16 -18.87 -23.95
C ASP A 136 -10.38 -17.79 -25.04
N GLY A 137 -9.47 -16.81 -25.13
CA GLY A 137 -9.33 -15.93 -26.28
C GLY A 137 -7.88 -15.53 -26.59
N LEU A 138 -7.64 -15.05 -27.82
CA LEU A 138 -6.39 -14.43 -28.25
C LEU A 138 -6.70 -13.11 -28.97
N ALA A 139 -6.25 -11.99 -28.44
CA ALA A 139 -6.57 -10.63 -28.90
C ALA A 139 -5.65 -10.16 -30.03
N PHE A 140 -6.19 -9.31 -30.91
CA PHE A 140 -5.56 -8.66 -32.06
C PHE A 140 -6.01 -7.20 -32.09
N GLY A 141 -5.55 -6.39 -31.14
CA GLY A 141 -6.15 -5.10 -30.84
C GLY A 141 -7.57 -5.27 -30.30
N GLU A 142 -8.56 -4.70 -31.00
CA GLU A 142 -9.99 -4.77 -30.62
C GLU A 142 -10.68 -6.10 -31.02
N ASP A 143 -10.09 -6.89 -31.92
CA ASP A 143 -10.65 -8.17 -32.38
C ASP A 143 -10.13 -9.34 -31.51
N ILE A 144 -10.99 -10.30 -31.15
CA ILE A 144 -10.60 -11.47 -30.34
C ILE A 144 -10.89 -12.78 -31.09
N LEU A 145 -9.89 -13.67 -31.15
CA LEU A 145 -10.08 -15.06 -31.55
C LEU A 145 -10.73 -15.84 -30.40
N GLU A 146 -12.04 -16.04 -30.49
CA GLU A 146 -12.79 -16.87 -29.55
C GLU A 146 -12.42 -18.37 -29.65
N MET A 147 -12.23 -19.06 -28.51
CA MET A 147 -12.07 -20.53 -28.53
C MET A 147 -13.38 -21.26 -28.84
N VAL A 148 -14.54 -20.69 -28.50
CA VAL A 148 -15.86 -21.28 -28.78
C VAL A 148 -16.51 -20.59 -30.00
N GLY A 149 -17.22 -21.35 -30.84
CA GLY A 149 -17.95 -20.82 -31.98
C GLY A 149 -17.14 -20.68 -33.28
N THR A 150 -17.57 -19.76 -34.16
CA THR A 150 -17.07 -19.59 -35.53
C THR A 150 -16.46 -18.18 -35.70
N PRO A 151 -15.13 -18.03 -35.61
CA PRO A 151 -14.46 -16.74 -35.75
C PRO A 151 -14.54 -16.19 -37.17
N ASP A 152 -14.55 -14.87 -37.31
CA ASP A 152 -14.17 -14.22 -38.57
C ASP A 152 -12.64 -14.13 -38.64
N TYR A 153 -12.02 -15.20 -39.13
CA TYR A 153 -10.57 -15.23 -39.33
C TYR A 153 -10.03 -14.10 -40.23
N GLY A 154 -10.88 -13.41 -40.99
CA GLY A 154 -10.48 -12.29 -41.82
C GLY A 154 -10.17 -11.01 -41.05
N SER A 155 -10.86 -10.72 -39.94
CA SER A 155 -10.63 -9.50 -39.15
C SER A 155 -9.40 -9.56 -38.25
N LEU A 156 -8.97 -10.76 -37.86
CA LEU A 156 -7.80 -11.03 -37.00
C LEU A 156 -6.47 -10.78 -37.75
N VAL A 157 -6.15 -9.50 -37.97
CA VAL A 157 -4.96 -8.99 -38.70
C VAL A 157 -3.88 -8.49 -37.73
N GLY A 158 -2.63 -8.44 -38.20
CA GLY A 158 -1.46 -8.08 -37.38
C GLY A 158 -1.03 -9.18 -36.39
N SER A 159 -0.06 -8.89 -35.53
CA SER A 159 0.40 -9.82 -34.50
C SER A 159 -0.61 -9.93 -33.34
N PRO A 160 -0.67 -11.07 -32.63
CA PRO A 160 -1.41 -11.17 -31.38
C PRO A 160 -0.92 -10.16 -30.35
N THR A 161 -1.86 -9.56 -29.60
CA THR A 161 -1.61 -8.51 -28.61
C THR A 161 -1.94 -8.91 -27.18
N GLY A 162 -2.61 -10.06 -26.98
CA GLY A 162 -2.93 -10.53 -25.64
C GLY A 162 -3.59 -11.92 -25.59
N LEU A 163 -3.47 -12.58 -24.46
CA LEU A 163 -4.19 -13.81 -24.10
C LEU A 163 -5.33 -13.47 -23.16
N VAL A 164 -6.53 -13.97 -23.44
CA VAL A 164 -7.75 -13.60 -22.71
C VAL A 164 -8.26 -14.78 -21.89
N PHE A 165 -8.42 -14.60 -20.58
CA PHE A 165 -8.96 -15.59 -19.65
C PHE A 165 -10.27 -15.04 -19.04
N ARG A 166 -11.40 -15.70 -19.35
CA ARG A 166 -12.76 -15.35 -18.89
C ARG A 166 -13.50 -16.56 -18.30
N LEU A 167 -12.81 -17.69 -18.11
CA LEU A 167 -13.41 -18.89 -17.54
C LEU A 167 -13.38 -18.81 -16.02
N SER A 168 -14.53 -19.02 -15.37
CA SER A 168 -14.67 -19.09 -13.91
C SER A 168 -13.84 -20.19 -13.23
N ARG A 169 -13.27 -21.11 -14.02
CA ARG A 169 -12.23 -22.05 -13.62
C ARG A 169 -11.21 -22.14 -14.74
N LEU A 170 -9.94 -21.90 -14.43
CA LEU A 170 -8.84 -21.83 -15.38
C LEU A 170 -8.12 -23.19 -15.49
N GLY A 171 -7.60 -23.52 -16.68
CA GLY A 171 -6.87 -24.76 -16.94
C GLY A 171 -5.41 -24.69 -16.50
N SER A 172 -4.76 -25.85 -16.36
CA SER A 172 -3.33 -25.94 -16.01
C SER A 172 -2.42 -26.22 -17.21
N VAL A 173 -1.21 -25.65 -17.22
CA VAL A 173 -0.10 -26.03 -18.11
C VAL A 173 0.94 -26.80 -17.28
N VAL A 174 1.30 -28.00 -17.72
CA VAL A 174 2.34 -28.82 -17.08
C VAL A 174 3.42 -29.14 -18.10
N ASN A 175 4.66 -28.75 -17.82
CA ASN A 175 5.84 -29.14 -18.59
C ASN A 175 6.73 -30.09 -17.80
N THR A 176 7.04 -31.25 -18.39
CA THR A 176 8.06 -32.20 -17.90
C THR A 176 9.16 -32.45 -18.94
N ALA A 177 9.11 -31.73 -20.07
CA ALA A 177 9.97 -31.89 -21.21
C ALA A 177 11.11 -30.88 -21.22
N ASN A 178 12.16 -31.19 -21.99
CA ASN A 178 13.21 -30.23 -22.29
C ASN A 178 12.83 -29.44 -23.55
N LEU A 179 12.27 -28.24 -23.37
CA LEU A 179 11.79 -27.38 -24.45
C LEU A 179 12.88 -26.39 -24.85
N ASN A 180 13.40 -26.51 -26.07
CA ASN A 180 14.56 -25.74 -26.54
C ASN A 180 14.22 -25.04 -27.87
N LEU A 181 14.44 -23.73 -27.93
CA LEU A 181 14.32 -22.87 -29.10
C LEU A 181 15.69 -22.26 -29.47
N GLY A 182 15.73 -21.40 -30.49
CA GLY A 182 16.92 -20.62 -30.82
C GLY A 182 17.10 -19.42 -29.89
N GLU A 183 18.35 -18.97 -29.72
CA GLU A 183 18.77 -17.81 -28.90
C GLU A 183 18.15 -16.46 -29.30
N ASN A 184 17.32 -16.40 -30.35
CA ASN A 184 16.66 -15.19 -30.86
C ASN A 184 15.13 -15.34 -30.87
N ASN A 185 14.60 -16.37 -30.20
CA ASN A 185 13.19 -16.72 -30.20
C ASN A 185 12.67 -16.74 -28.75
N SER A 186 11.39 -16.44 -28.52
CA SER A 186 10.76 -16.44 -27.20
C SER A 186 9.95 -17.71 -26.93
N LEU A 187 9.96 -18.19 -25.69
CA LEU A 187 9.15 -19.30 -25.20
C LEU A 187 8.22 -18.83 -24.08
N MET A 188 6.91 -18.95 -24.30
CA MET A 188 5.88 -18.54 -23.35
C MET A 188 4.98 -19.71 -22.92
N LEU A 189 4.80 -19.88 -21.62
CA LEU A 189 3.84 -20.80 -21.00
C LEU A 189 2.88 -20.02 -20.09
N ALA A 190 1.57 -20.04 -20.36
CA ALA A 190 0.58 -19.31 -19.55
C ALA A 190 -0.70 -20.10 -19.22
N GLY A 191 -1.19 -20.02 -17.99
CA GLY A 191 -2.43 -20.71 -17.61
C GLY A 191 -3.00 -20.30 -16.26
N GLY A 192 -4.04 -20.99 -15.80
CA GLY A 192 -4.51 -20.83 -14.41
C GLY A 192 -3.49 -21.29 -13.39
N THR A 193 -2.86 -22.44 -13.65
CA THR A 193 -1.73 -22.96 -12.88
C THR A 193 -0.65 -23.39 -13.87
N VAL A 194 0.60 -23.01 -13.66
CA VAL A 194 1.72 -23.46 -14.51
C VAL A 194 2.77 -24.18 -13.68
N VAL A 195 3.13 -25.40 -14.08
CA VAL A 195 4.17 -26.19 -13.44
C VAL A 195 5.18 -26.65 -14.48
N SER A 196 6.43 -26.20 -14.40
CA SER A 196 7.53 -26.67 -15.26
C SER A 196 8.60 -27.37 -14.45
N THR A 197 8.89 -28.63 -14.76
CA THR A 197 9.93 -29.46 -14.10
C THR A 197 10.97 -29.98 -15.09
N GLY A 198 11.00 -29.44 -16.31
CA GLY A 198 11.92 -29.81 -17.38
C GLY A 198 12.64 -28.59 -17.92
N ASN A 199 13.81 -28.79 -18.53
CA ASN A 199 14.71 -27.68 -18.85
C ASN A 199 14.15 -26.82 -20.00
N LEU A 200 14.25 -25.50 -19.88
CA LEU A 200 13.80 -24.55 -20.88
C LEU A 200 15.00 -23.79 -21.45
N SER A 201 15.08 -23.62 -22.76
CA SER A 201 16.04 -22.69 -23.36
C SER A 201 15.48 -21.94 -24.57
N ALA A 202 15.77 -20.64 -24.63
CA ALA A 202 15.30 -19.71 -25.65
C ALA A 202 16.14 -18.41 -25.60
N GLY A 203 15.82 -17.42 -26.45
CA GLY A 203 16.31 -16.04 -26.24
C GLY A 203 15.64 -15.40 -25.02
N GLU A 204 14.33 -15.64 -24.86
CA GLU A 204 13.50 -15.19 -23.74
C GLU A 204 12.61 -16.35 -23.25
N VAL A 205 12.42 -16.47 -21.93
CA VAL A 205 11.45 -17.42 -21.33
C VAL A 205 10.49 -16.69 -20.40
N ALA A 206 9.19 -16.76 -20.73
CA ALA A 206 8.12 -16.21 -19.92
C ALA A 206 7.19 -17.32 -19.39
N ILE A 207 7.01 -17.39 -18.07
CA ILE A 207 6.09 -18.32 -17.40
C ILE A 207 5.14 -17.51 -16.52
N SER A 208 3.85 -17.63 -16.78
CA SER A 208 2.83 -16.81 -16.12
C SER A 208 1.64 -17.65 -15.69
N SER A 209 1.12 -17.38 -14.49
CA SER A 209 -0.21 -17.82 -14.10
C SER A 209 -1.12 -16.65 -13.75
N VAL A 210 -2.42 -16.90 -13.84
CA VAL A 210 -3.49 -15.93 -13.60
C VAL A 210 -4.54 -16.55 -12.66
N ALA A 211 -5.00 -15.78 -11.67
CA ALA A 211 -5.95 -16.29 -10.66
C ALA A 211 -7.43 -16.18 -11.07
N SER A 212 -7.79 -15.19 -11.89
CA SER A 212 -9.18 -14.84 -12.19
C SER A 212 -9.34 -14.32 -13.63
N GLU A 213 -10.45 -13.66 -13.95
CA GLU A 213 -10.78 -13.15 -15.29
C GLU A 213 -9.85 -12.00 -15.72
N GLN A 214 -8.72 -12.35 -16.34
CA GLN A 214 -7.65 -11.43 -16.71
C GLN A 214 -7.24 -11.55 -18.18
N MET A 215 -6.76 -10.45 -18.76
CA MET A 215 -6.08 -10.43 -20.04
C MET A 215 -4.59 -10.22 -19.82
N ILE A 216 -3.76 -11.14 -20.31
CA ILE A 216 -2.31 -10.96 -20.36
C ILE A 216 -1.97 -10.22 -21.65
N ARG A 217 -1.39 -9.02 -21.57
CA ARG A 217 -0.87 -8.28 -22.73
C ARG A 217 0.48 -8.84 -23.19
N LEU A 218 0.60 -8.97 -24.51
CA LEU A 218 1.83 -9.37 -25.20
C LEU A 218 2.48 -8.18 -25.90
N SER A 219 3.80 -8.18 -25.94
CA SER A 219 4.58 -7.30 -26.81
C SER A 219 4.53 -7.77 -28.28
N PRO A 220 4.96 -6.94 -29.25
CA PRO A 220 5.00 -7.33 -30.67
C PRO A 220 5.92 -8.52 -31.00
N ASP A 221 6.85 -8.84 -30.10
CA ASP A 221 7.78 -9.98 -30.10
C ASP A 221 7.31 -11.17 -29.22
N GLY A 222 6.19 -11.05 -28.51
CA GLY A 222 5.56 -12.15 -27.76
C GLY A 222 5.91 -12.23 -26.27
N SER A 223 6.71 -11.28 -25.77
CA SER A 223 7.05 -11.06 -24.36
C SER A 223 5.85 -10.59 -23.54
N LEU A 224 5.93 -10.70 -22.22
CA LEU A 224 4.90 -10.21 -21.30
C LEU A 224 5.01 -8.70 -21.06
N LEU A 225 3.88 -7.98 -21.10
CA LEU A 225 3.83 -6.55 -20.78
C LEU A 225 3.03 -6.22 -19.53
N SER A 226 1.79 -6.69 -19.39
CA SER A 226 0.93 -6.40 -18.22
C SER A 226 -0.26 -7.34 -18.13
N TYR A 227 -0.98 -7.35 -17.00
CA TYR A 227 -2.33 -7.92 -16.90
C TYR A 227 -3.38 -6.79 -16.85
N ASP A 228 -4.50 -6.97 -17.54
CA ASP A 228 -5.72 -6.16 -17.40
C ASP A 228 -6.89 -7.05 -16.90
N ILE A 229 -7.99 -6.43 -16.49
CA ILE A 229 -9.28 -7.12 -16.35
C ILE A 229 -9.78 -7.55 -17.73
N ALA A 230 -10.12 -8.83 -17.91
CA ALA A 230 -10.74 -9.28 -19.15
C ALA A 230 -12.21 -8.83 -19.22
N PRO A 231 -12.75 -8.47 -20.39
CA PRO A 231 -14.18 -8.23 -20.53
C PRO A 231 -14.95 -9.53 -20.25
N SER A 232 -15.88 -9.49 -19.29
CA SER A 232 -16.68 -10.62 -18.83
C SER A 232 -17.32 -11.39 -20.00
N GLY A 233 -17.07 -12.69 -20.09
CA GLY A 233 -17.45 -13.52 -21.24
C GLY A 233 -18.08 -14.85 -20.85
N ASP A 234 -19.27 -15.13 -21.39
CA ASP A 234 -20.10 -16.30 -21.07
C ASP A 234 -19.58 -17.60 -21.76
N THR A 235 -18.31 -17.94 -21.56
CA THR A 235 -17.64 -19.09 -22.20
C THR A 235 -17.82 -20.36 -21.37
N VAL A 236 -18.79 -21.21 -21.72
CA VAL A 236 -19.03 -22.49 -21.02
C VAL A 236 -18.03 -23.58 -21.46
N LEU A 237 -16.84 -23.57 -20.87
CA LEU A 237 -15.90 -24.68 -20.86
C LEU A 237 -15.68 -25.16 -19.41
N SER A 238 -15.18 -26.39 -19.23
CA SER A 238 -14.87 -26.94 -17.90
C SER A 238 -13.43 -27.45 -17.86
N PRO A 239 -12.44 -26.59 -17.60
CA PRO A 239 -11.03 -26.97 -17.58
C PRO A 239 -10.68 -27.95 -16.48
N PHE A 240 -9.58 -28.69 -16.62
CA PHE A 240 -9.07 -29.59 -15.57
C PHE A 240 -8.12 -28.83 -14.62
N THR A 241 -8.30 -29.04 -13.31
CA THR A 241 -7.32 -28.65 -12.29
C THR A 241 -6.09 -29.55 -12.37
N LEU A 242 -4.97 -29.13 -11.76
CA LEU A 242 -3.74 -29.91 -11.72
C LEU A 242 -3.95 -31.36 -11.21
N PRO A 243 -4.67 -31.66 -10.10
CA PRO A 243 -4.97 -33.04 -9.69
C PRO A 243 -5.80 -33.84 -10.71
N GLU A 244 -6.79 -33.21 -11.35
CA GLU A 244 -7.62 -33.85 -12.38
C GLU A 244 -6.82 -34.13 -13.65
N LEU A 245 -5.88 -33.25 -14.00
CA LEU A 245 -4.97 -33.43 -15.14
C LEU A 245 -4.02 -34.60 -14.89
N LEU A 246 -3.39 -34.66 -13.71
CA LEU A 246 -2.49 -35.77 -13.31
C LEU A 246 -3.21 -37.14 -13.28
N THR A 247 -4.48 -37.17 -12.88
CA THR A 247 -5.27 -38.42 -12.81
C THR A 247 -5.96 -38.80 -14.11
N GLY A 248 -6.29 -37.82 -14.96
CA GLY A 248 -6.97 -37.98 -16.23
C GLY A 248 -6.06 -38.17 -17.45
N ALA A 249 -4.77 -37.76 -17.39
CA ALA A 249 -3.88 -37.68 -18.56
C ALA A 249 -3.39 -39.03 -19.15
N GLY A 250 -3.79 -40.17 -18.59
CA GLY A 250 -3.74 -41.50 -19.24
C GLY A 250 -2.37 -41.97 -19.79
N ASP A 251 -1.71 -42.87 -19.08
CA ASP A 251 -0.44 -43.53 -19.48
C ASP A 251 0.79 -42.60 -19.59
N THR A 252 0.64 -41.30 -19.31
CA THR A 252 1.75 -40.37 -19.11
C THR A 252 2.33 -40.50 -17.69
N THR A 253 3.55 -41.02 -17.58
CA THR A 253 4.29 -41.03 -16.32
C THR A 253 4.93 -39.66 -16.09
N ILE A 254 4.20 -38.77 -15.41
CA ILE A 254 4.74 -37.50 -14.89
C ILE A 254 5.60 -37.86 -13.67
N SER A 255 6.90 -38.10 -13.90
CA SER A 255 7.81 -38.65 -12.88
C SER A 255 8.27 -37.64 -11.83
N SER A 256 7.98 -36.36 -12.05
CA SER A 256 8.36 -35.23 -11.19
C SER A 256 7.24 -34.75 -10.27
N LEU A 257 5.99 -35.18 -10.46
CA LEU A 257 4.85 -34.80 -9.61
C LEU A 257 4.16 -36.05 -9.09
N GLU A 258 3.79 -36.05 -7.81
CA GLU A 258 2.95 -37.08 -7.20
C GLU A 258 1.67 -36.50 -6.61
N LEU A 259 0.62 -37.32 -6.57
CA LEU A 259 -0.65 -37.00 -5.92
C LEU A 259 -0.70 -37.79 -4.60
N ASP A 260 -0.72 -37.06 -3.49
CA ASP A 260 -0.74 -37.64 -2.16
C ASP A 260 -2.14 -38.17 -1.80
N THR A 261 -2.25 -38.95 -0.72
CA THR A 261 -3.48 -39.71 -0.42
C THR A 261 -4.70 -38.86 -0.01
N ASP A 262 -4.49 -37.58 0.28
CA ASP A 262 -5.51 -36.56 0.56
C ASP A 262 -5.92 -35.73 -0.68
N GLY A 263 -5.24 -35.91 -1.81
CA GLY A 263 -5.47 -35.16 -3.05
C GLY A 263 -4.58 -33.92 -3.24
N THR A 264 -3.62 -33.67 -2.35
CA THR A 264 -2.57 -32.67 -2.57
C THR A 264 -1.58 -33.11 -3.65
N VAL A 265 -1.03 -32.17 -4.41
CA VAL A 265 0.01 -32.44 -5.42
C VAL A 265 1.36 -32.01 -4.85
N ARG A 266 2.40 -32.83 -5.01
CA ARG A 266 3.73 -32.59 -4.47
C ARG A 266 4.81 -32.82 -5.52
N LEU A 267 5.91 -32.09 -5.42
CA LEU A 267 7.07 -32.27 -6.30
C LEU A 267 7.92 -33.44 -5.81
N VAL A 268 8.15 -34.46 -6.63
CA VAL A 268 8.84 -35.70 -6.24
C VAL A 268 10.29 -35.40 -5.85
N ASN A 269 10.71 -35.91 -4.69
CA ASN A 269 11.97 -35.61 -3.98
C ASN A 269 12.05 -34.21 -3.32
N SER A 270 10.96 -33.46 -3.29
CA SER A 270 10.76 -32.32 -2.39
C SER A 270 9.59 -32.64 -1.44
N ASP A 271 9.60 -32.11 -0.23
CA ASP A 271 8.42 -32.18 0.64
C ASP A 271 7.38 -31.09 0.30
N LEU A 272 7.65 -30.21 -0.68
CA LEU A 272 6.76 -29.11 -1.05
C LEU A 272 5.40 -29.58 -1.61
N ALA A 273 4.33 -29.11 -0.98
CA ALA A 273 2.99 -29.14 -1.55
C ALA A 273 2.80 -27.98 -2.55
N ILE A 274 2.25 -28.29 -3.72
CA ILE A 274 1.91 -27.31 -4.75
C ILE A 274 0.47 -26.83 -4.49
N PRO A 275 0.24 -25.51 -4.31
CA PRO A 275 -1.10 -24.96 -4.23
C PRO A 275 -1.95 -25.36 -5.44
N ASN A 276 -3.20 -25.77 -5.20
CA ASN A 276 -4.12 -26.22 -6.25
C ASN A 276 -5.06 -25.09 -6.74
N THR A 277 -4.76 -23.85 -6.36
CA THR A 277 -5.43 -22.62 -6.76
C THR A 277 -4.89 -22.10 -8.10
N PRO A 278 -5.74 -21.47 -8.93
CA PRO A 278 -5.28 -20.58 -9.99
C PRO A 278 -4.39 -19.45 -9.43
N GLY A 279 -3.56 -18.84 -10.28
CA GLY A 279 -2.52 -17.87 -9.88
C GLY A 279 -1.22 -18.50 -9.38
N THR A 280 -1.06 -19.82 -9.53
CA THR A 280 0.15 -20.53 -9.03
C THR A 280 1.12 -20.89 -10.16
N THR A 281 2.36 -20.42 -10.06
CA THR A 281 3.49 -20.76 -10.95
C THR A 281 4.58 -21.50 -10.18
N ILE A 282 4.89 -22.74 -10.57
CA ILE A 282 5.97 -23.55 -9.98
C ILE A 282 7.02 -23.90 -11.04
N VAL A 283 8.29 -23.67 -10.73
CA VAL A 283 9.42 -24.08 -11.57
C VAL A 283 10.42 -24.96 -10.80
N ASN A 284 10.94 -25.96 -11.51
CA ASN A 284 11.99 -26.89 -11.08
C ASN A 284 12.87 -27.24 -12.30
N GLY A 285 14.19 -27.31 -12.11
CA GLY A 285 15.14 -27.57 -13.20
C GLY A 285 15.79 -26.29 -13.75
N GLU A 286 16.31 -26.36 -14.98
CA GLU A 286 17.17 -25.34 -15.58
C GLU A 286 16.43 -24.49 -16.62
N ILE A 287 16.50 -23.17 -16.52
CA ILE A 287 15.99 -22.22 -17.52
C ILE A 287 17.17 -21.36 -17.98
N THR A 288 17.50 -21.43 -19.28
CA THR A 288 18.57 -20.63 -19.89
C THR A 288 18.00 -19.70 -20.95
N ALA A 289 17.99 -18.41 -20.66
CA ALA A 289 17.57 -17.37 -21.60
C ALA A 289 18.16 -16.03 -21.18
N ARG A 290 18.29 -15.09 -22.13
CA ARG A 290 18.75 -13.74 -21.82
C ARG A 290 17.76 -13.04 -20.88
N ASP A 291 16.48 -13.16 -21.16
CA ASP A 291 15.43 -12.52 -20.38
C ASP A 291 14.46 -13.60 -19.85
N ILE A 292 14.26 -13.64 -18.53
CA ILE A 292 13.47 -14.67 -17.83
C ILE A 292 12.42 -14.01 -16.93
N THR A 293 11.15 -14.31 -17.15
CA THR A 293 10.03 -13.71 -16.41
C THR A 293 9.13 -14.80 -15.81
N LEU A 294 8.99 -14.81 -14.48
CA LEU A 294 8.16 -15.77 -13.72
C LEU A 294 7.09 -15.02 -12.90
N LEU A 295 5.81 -15.19 -13.26
CA LEU A 295 4.70 -14.41 -12.68
C LEU A 295 3.51 -15.27 -12.22
N GLY A 296 2.72 -14.72 -11.29
CA GLY A 296 1.50 -15.28 -10.72
C GLY A 296 1.33 -14.84 -9.27
N ASP A 297 0.12 -14.86 -8.73
CA ASP A 297 -0.19 -14.57 -7.31
C ASP A 297 0.73 -15.35 -6.34
N THR A 298 1.13 -16.57 -6.70
CA THR A 298 2.10 -17.37 -5.97
C THR A 298 3.16 -17.94 -6.91
N VAL A 299 4.43 -17.59 -6.70
CA VAL A 299 5.57 -18.10 -7.49
C VAL A 299 6.50 -18.95 -6.61
N GLY A 300 6.74 -20.20 -7.02
CA GLY A 300 7.61 -21.14 -6.32
C GLY A 300 8.75 -21.68 -7.18
N MET A 301 9.99 -21.45 -6.76
CA MET A 301 11.20 -22.02 -7.35
C MET A 301 11.80 -23.10 -6.44
N VAL A 302 11.93 -24.32 -6.95
CA VAL A 302 12.41 -25.48 -6.18
C VAL A 302 13.56 -26.16 -6.90
N SER A 303 14.75 -26.17 -6.30
CA SER A 303 15.96 -26.76 -6.88
C SER A 303 16.20 -26.29 -8.33
N SER A 304 15.98 -24.99 -8.58
CA SER A 304 15.94 -24.41 -9.93
C SER A 304 17.23 -23.65 -10.24
N GLN A 305 17.67 -23.68 -11.49
CA GLN A 305 18.72 -22.79 -11.98
C GLN A 305 18.16 -21.89 -13.08
N LEU A 306 18.20 -20.59 -12.87
CA LEU A 306 17.95 -19.57 -13.89
C LEU A 306 19.29 -19.01 -14.33
N ASP A 307 19.61 -19.12 -15.62
CA ASP A 307 20.87 -18.66 -16.22
C ASP A 307 20.57 -17.66 -17.34
N ALA A 308 20.79 -16.38 -17.01
CA ALA A 308 20.82 -15.23 -17.92
C ALA A 308 22.23 -14.64 -18.04
N SER A 309 23.26 -15.45 -17.80
CA SER A 309 24.65 -15.02 -17.90
C SER A 309 25.13 -14.95 -19.36
N ASP A 310 25.87 -13.89 -19.71
CA ASP A 310 26.34 -13.64 -21.07
C ASP A 310 27.78 -13.07 -21.09
N PRO A 311 28.61 -13.33 -22.12
CA PRO A 311 29.96 -12.79 -22.20
C PRO A 311 30.10 -11.26 -22.15
N ASP A 312 29.17 -10.52 -22.77
CA ASP A 312 29.27 -9.09 -23.05
C ASP A 312 28.30 -8.24 -22.19
N GLY A 313 27.40 -8.86 -21.41
CA GLY A 313 26.60 -8.21 -20.37
C GLY A 313 25.39 -9.05 -19.94
N GLY A 314 25.20 -9.23 -18.64
CA GLY A 314 24.14 -10.08 -18.08
C GLY A 314 22.72 -9.63 -18.47
N GLY A 315 21.80 -10.60 -18.50
CA GLY A 315 20.40 -10.41 -18.87
C GLY A 315 19.48 -9.98 -17.72
N VAL A 316 18.16 -10.11 -17.90
CA VAL A 316 17.14 -9.71 -16.92
C VAL A 316 16.38 -10.93 -16.40
N ILE A 317 16.25 -11.04 -15.08
CA ILE A 317 15.45 -12.08 -14.42
C ILE A 317 14.44 -11.41 -13.49
N GLN A 318 13.14 -11.58 -13.76
CA GLN A 318 12.05 -11.02 -12.97
C GLN A 318 11.19 -12.14 -12.39
N ILE A 319 11.12 -12.21 -11.07
CA ILE A 319 10.43 -13.25 -10.29
C ILE A 319 9.41 -12.55 -9.40
N GLY A 320 8.14 -12.82 -9.64
CA GLY A 320 7.02 -12.29 -8.88
C GLY A 320 6.56 -10.90 -9.30
N GLY A 321 7.43 -9.97 -9.69
CA GLY A 321 7.00 -8.61 -10.06
C GLY A 321 8.04 -7.75 -10.77
N SER A 322 7.72 -6.46 -10.91
CA SER A 322 8.63 -5.42 -11.41
C SER A 322 9.55 -4.90 -10.31
N TYR A 323 10.60 -4.14 -10.68
CA TYR A 323 11.47 -3.42 -9.75
C TYR A 323 10.66 -2.56 -8.75
N GLN A 324 10.92 -2.71 -7.45
CA GLN A 324 10.15 -2.12 -6.34
C GLN A 324 8.62 -2.35 -6.40
N GLY A 325 8.16 -3.40 -7.10
CA GLY A 325 6.75 -3.62 -7.39
C GLY A 325 6.13 -2.57 -8.31
N GLN A 326 6.94 -1.67 -8.87
CA GLN A 326 6.55 -0.55 -9.71
C GLN A 326 6.85 -0.88 -11.17
N GLY A 327 5.81 -1.16 -11.95
CA GLY A 327 5.97 -1.39 -13.38
C GLY A 327 4.69 -1.90 -14.02
N PRO A 328 4.79 -2.35 -15.29
CA PRO A 328 3.63 -2.85 -16.01
C PRO A 328 3.37 -4.34 -15.70
N LEU A 329 4.36 -5.09 -15.18
CA LEU A 329 4.14 -6.46 -14.74
C LEU A 329 3.37 -6.50 -13.42
N PRO A 330 2.43 -7.44 -13.26
CA PRO A 330 1.72 -7.69 -12.00
C PRO A 330 2.69 -8.20 -10.93
N ASN A 331 2.36 -7.93 -9.68
CA ASN A 331 3.10 -8.42 -8.52
C ASN A 331 2.46 -9.71 -7.98
N ALA A 332 3.30 -10.63 -7.50
CA ALA A 332 2.91 -11.79 -6.74
C ALA A 332 2.52 -11.37 -5.32
N GLU A 333 1.57 -12.06 -4.71
CA GLU A 333 1.31 -11.95 -3.27
C GLU A 333 2.44 -12.66 -2.49
N ILE A 334 2.91 -13.81 -3.00
CA ILE A 334 3.92 -14.65 -2.34
C ILE A 334 4.96 -15.18 -3.34
N VAL A 335 6.24 -15.06 -3.00
CA VAL A 335 7.36 -15.69 -3.72
C VAL A 335 8.15 -16.61 -2.78
N TYR A 336 8.46 -17.83 -3.24
CA TYR A 336 9.36 -18.76 -2.56
C TYR A 336 10.49 -19.21 -3.50
N VAL A 337 11.74 -19.04 -3.07
CA VAL A 337 12.95 -19.51 -3.75
C VAL A 337 13.72 -20.41 -2.81
N SER A 338 13.80 -21.71 -3.11
CA SER A 338 14.48 -22.70 -2.26
C SER A 338 15.99 -22.46 -2.15
N ALA A 339 16.58 -22.90 -1.02
CA ALA A 339 17.99 -22.64 -0.68
C ALA A 339 19.03 -23.30 -1.60
N ASP A 340 18.60 -24.25 -2.43
CA ASP A 340 19.40 -24.94 -3.45
C ASP A 340 19.14 -24.43 -4.87
N SER A 341 18.33 -23.38 -5.03
CA SER A 341 18.14 -22.69 -6.31
C SER A 341 19.24 -21.65 -6.56
N VAL A 342 19.57 -21.42 -7.84
CA VAL A 342 20.56 -20.43 -8.30
C VAL A 342 19.92 -19.53 -9.35
N VAL A 343 20.19 -18.24 -9.26
CA VAL A 343 19.74 -17.20 -10.20
C VAL A 343 20.97 -16.40 -10.62
N ASP A 344 21.46 -16.60 -11.84
CA ASP A 344 22.68 -15.97 -12.34
C ASP A 344 22.41 -15.11 -13.59
N ALA A 345 22.55 -13.80 -13.43
CA ALA A 345 22.51 -12.78 -14.48
C ALA A 345 23.88 -12.09 -14.61
N SER A 346 24.99 -12.81 -14.45
CA SER A 346 26.33 -12.22 -14.46
C SER A 346 26.91 -12.04 -15.86
N ALA A 347 27.78 -11.03 -16.02
CA ALA A 347 28.67 -10.98 -17.18
C ALA A 347 29.84 -11.97 -17.02
N THR A 348 30.10 -12.78 -18.05
CA THR A 348 31.13 -13.83 -17.98
C THR A 348 32.48 -13.43 -18.56
N VAL A 349 32.58 -12.33 -19.34
CA VAL A 349 33.86 -11.88 -19.94
C VAL A 349 34.14 -10.37 -19.82
N ASN A 350 33.43 -9.51 -20.56
CA ASN A 350 33.59 -8.05 -20.61
C ASN A 350 32.20 -7.37 -20.67
N GLY A 351 31.53 -7.21 -19.54
CA GLY A 351 30.15 -6.73 -19.50
C GLY A 351 29.73 -6.33 -18.11
N ASN A 352 28.64 -5.58 -18.00
CA ASN A 352 28.03 -5.32 -16.70
C ASN A 352 27.23 -6.55 -16.24
N GLY A 353 27.12 -6.75 -14.93
CA GLY A 353 26.09 -7.62 -14.38
C GLY A 353 24.70 -7.16 -14.82
N GLY A 354 23.79 -8.12 -14.95
CA GLY A 354 22.40 -7.92 -15.33
C GLY A 354 21.50 -7.51 -14.16
N GLU A 355 20.22 -7.82 -14.27
CA GLU A 355 19.19 -7.44 -13.30
C GLU A 355 18.48 -8.70 -12.79
N ILE A 356 18.34 -8.83 -11.47
CA ILE A 356 17.54 -9.86 -10.81
C ILE A 356 16.55 -9.18 -9.88
N ILE A 357 15.25 -9.30 -10.16
CA ILE A 357 14.18 -8.80 -9.30
C ILE A 357 13.45 -9.98 -8.69
N VAL A 358 13.32 -9.99 -7.36
CA VAL A 358 12.48 -10.93 -6.60
C VAL A 358 11.53 -10.11 -5.73
N TRP A 359 10.26 -10.03 -6.14
CA TRP A 359 9.26 -9.14 -5.56
C TRP A 359 7.98 -9.84 -5.13
N SER A 360 7.39 -9.42 -4.01
CA SER A 360 5.98 -9.70 -3.69
C SER A 360 5.31 -8.62 -2.82
N ASP A 361 3.99 -8.50 -2.95
CA ASP A 361 3.15 -7.55 -2.20
C ASP A 361 2.80 -8.05 -0.78
N GLN A 362 3.09 -9.33 -0.46
CA GLN A 362 3.10 -9.84 0.93
C GLN A 362 4.45 -10.42 1.30
N THR A 363 4.79 -11.62 0.81
CA THR A 363 5.84 -12.46 1.42
C THR A 363 6.84 -13.02 0.42
N THR A 364 8.10 -12.62 0.57
CA THR A 364 9.23 -13.14 -0.21
C THR A 364 10.13 -14.00 0.67
N ASN A 365 10.20 -15.30 0.36
CA ASN A 365 11.11 -16.28 0.95
C ASN A 365 12.28 -16.53 -0.02
N ALA A 366 13.27 -15.65 -0.06
CA ALA A 366 14.39 -15.67 -1.00
C ALA A 366 15.63 -16.38 -0.41
N LEU A 367 15.66 -17.72 -0.48
CA LEU A 367 16.71 -18.54 0.18
C LEU A 367 17.87 -18.94 -0.75
N GLY A 368 17.65 -18.89 -2.07
CA GLY A 368 18.60 -19.32 -3.10
C GLY A 368 19.84 -18.42 -3.21
N GLN A 369 20.68 -18.70 -4.21
CA GLN A 369 21.85 -17.91 -4.54
C GLN A 369 21.55 -16.94 -5.69
N PHE A 370 21.82 -15.65 -5.50
CA PHE A 370 21.56 -14.59 -6.49
C PHE A 370 22.89 -13.94 -6.94
N LEU A 371 23.13 -13.88 -8.25
CA LEU A 371 24.42 -13.52 -8.84
C LEU A 371 24.24 -12.54 -10.01
N ALA A 372 24.71 -11.30 -9.88
CA ALA A 372 24.71 -10.29 -10.94
C ALA A 372 26.09 -9.62 -11.03
N LYS A 373 27.13 -10.44 -11.24
CA LYS A 373 28.53 -10.01 -11.22
C LYS A 373 28.94 -9.27 -12.48
N GLY A 374 29.82 -8.28 -12.34
CA GLY A 374 30.52 -7.64 -13.45
C GLY A 374 31.58 -8.55 -14.07
N GLY A 375 31.86 -8.34 -15.36
CA GLY A 375 32.74 -9.19 -16.15
C GLY A 375 34.19 -9.20 -15.62
N PRO A 376 34.85 -10.36 -15.54
CA PRO A 376 36.17 -10.49 -14.90
C PRO A 376 37.31 -9.76 -15.63
N ASN A 377 37.10 -9.29 -16.87
CA ASN A 377 38.05 -8.48 -17.63
C ASN A 377 37.61 -7.01 -17.79
N GLY A 378 36.41 -6.66 -17.33
CA GLY A 378 35.85 -5.31 -17.38
C GLY A 378 34.32 -5.30 -17.27
N GLY A 379 33.78 -4.25 -16.65
CA GLY A 379 32.35 -4.02 -16.47
C GLY A 379 31.94 -3.96 -14.98
N ASN A 380 30.82 -3.30 -14.72
CA ASN A 380 30.31 -3.05 -13.37
C ASN A 380 29.41 -4.19 -12.89
N GLY A 381 29.13 -4.23 -11.59
CA GLY A 381 28.12 -5.11 -11.02
C GLY A 381 26.71 -4.72 -11.47
N GLY A 382 25.80 -5.67 -11.38
CA GLY A 382 24.40 -5.51 -11.75
C GLY A 382 23.50 -5.06 -10.61
N LEU A 383 22.21 -5.32 -10.75
CA LEU A 383 21.18 -5.06 -9.75
C LEU A 383 20.61 -6.39 -9.25
N ILE A 384 20.51 -6.54 -7.93
CA ILE A 384 19.70 -7.60 -7.31
C ILE A 384 18.71 -6.93 -6.36
N GLU A 385 17.42 -7.19 -6.53
CA GLU A 385 16.38 -6.84 -5.57
C GLU A 385 15.80 -8.12 -4.94
N THR A 386 15.67 -8.12 -3.61
CA THR A 386 14.99 -9.18 -2.86
C THR A 386 14.07 -8.56 -1.82
N SER A 387 12.82 -8.30 -2.24
CA SER A 387 11.85 -7.51 -1.49
C SER A 387 10.53 -8.28 -1.33
N GLY A 388 9.87 -8.09 -0.19
CA GLY A 388 8.50 -8.55 0.06
C GLY A 388 7.86 -7.58 1.03
N LEU A 389 6.78 -6.90 0.62
CA LEU A 389 6.30 -5.72 1.36
C LEU A 389 5.96 -6.02 2.82
N GLN A 390 5.23 -7.10 3.11
CA GLN A 390 4.77 -7.42 4.46
C GLN A 390 5.73 -8.34 5.24
N GLY A 391 6.50 -9.16 4.52
CA GLY A 391 7.44 -10.10 5.11
C GLY A 391 8.52 -10.54 4.13
N LEU A 392 9.74 -10.64 4.64
CA LEU A 392 10.91 -11.06 3.87
C LEU A 392 11.76 -12.01 4.73
N THR A 393 12.04 -13.20 4.20
CA THR A 393 13.09 -14.09 4.71
C THR A 393 14.17 -14.25 3.67
N LEU A 394 15.41 -13.98 4.06
CA LEU A 394 16.60 -14.20 3.24
C LEU A 394 17.34 -15.45 3.69
N GLY A 395 17.89 -16.19 2.73
CA GLY A 395 18.76 -17.34 3.02
C GLY A 395 20.16 -16.92 3.46
N ASN A 396 20.97 -17.91 3.84
CA ASN A 396 22.39 -17.70 4.21
C ASN A 396 23.32 -17.48 2.98
N ASN A 397 22.76 -17.17 1.81
CA ASN A 397 23.48 -16.95 0.57
C ASN A 397 23.43 -15.45 0.23
N THR A 398 24.50 -14.73 0.55
CA THR A 398 24.60 -13.29 0.27
C THR A 398 24.51 -13.00 -1.24
N PRO A 399 23.59 -12.12 -1.68
CA PRO A 399 23.51 -11.67 -3.07
C PRO A 399 24.84 -11.07 -3.57
N ASN A 400 25.30 -11.49 -4.74
CA ASN A 400 26.63 -11.14 -5.26
C ASN A 400 26.55 -10.21 -6.46
N VAL A 401 26.82 -8.94 -6.22
CA VAL A 401 26.92 -7.86 -7.22
C VAL A 401 28.37 -7.41 -7.45
N SER A 402 29.36 -8.24 -7.13
CA SER A 402 30.79 -7.89 -7.22
C SER A 402 31.25 -7.62 -8.66
N ALA A 403 32.29 -6.79 -8.82
CA ALA A 403 32.83 -6.42 -10.13
C ALA A 403 34.38 -6.38 -10.11
N PRO A 404 35.07 -7.49 -10.45
CA PRO A 404 36.53 -7.57 -10.31
C PRO A 404 37.36 -6.58 -11.14
N ALA A 405 36.72 -5.87 -12.08
CA ALA A 405 37.34 -4.91 -13.00
C ALA A 405 36.44 -3.68 -13.27
N GLY A 406 35.57 -3.32 -12.31
CA GLY A 406 34.64 -2.20 -12.39
C GLY A 406 34.16 -1.77 -11.00
N THR A 407 33.08 -0.98 -10.94
CA THR A 407 32.37 -0.69 -9.69
C THR A 407 31.38 -1.81 -9.39
N ALA A 408 31.29 -2.31 -8.16
CA ALA A 408 30.28 -3.28 -7.79
C ALA A 408 28.86 -2.67 -7.87
N GLY A 409 27.86 -3.54 -7.90
CA GLY A 409 26.47 -3.17 -8.15
C GLY A 409 25.66 -2.88 -6.89
N LEU A 410 24.34 -2.96 -7.03
CA LEU A 410 23.36 -2.66 -5.98
C LEU A 410 22.61 -3.93 -5.55
N TRP A 411 22.57 -4.17 -4.24
CA TRP A 411 21.58 -5.02 -3.60
C TRP A 411 20.50 -4.15 -2.94
N LEU A 412 19.24 -4.30 -3.38
CA LEU A 412 18.07 -3.58 -2.92
C LEU A 412 17.14 -4.47 -2.08
N ILE A 413 16.59 -3.90 -1.01
CA ILE A 413 15.62 -4.53 -0.10
C ILE A 413 14.57 -3.49 0.30
N ASP A 414 13.28 -3.74 0.05
CA ASP A 414 12.19 -2.74 0.23
C ASP A 414 10.89 -3.26 0.90
N PRO A 415 10.92 -3.75 2.17
CA PRO A 415 9.73 -4.14 2.93
C PRO A 415 9.14 -2.96 3.74
N LEU A 416 7.97 -3.10 4.34
CA LEU A 416 7.27 -2.01 5.05
C LEU A 416 7.86 -1.63 6.43
N ASN A 417 8.59 -2.54 7.08
CA ASN A 417 9.49 -2.24 8.20
C ASN A 417 10.67 -3.21 8.15
N VAL A 418 11.82 -2.81 8.70
CA VAL A 418 13.03 -3.65 8.79
C VAL A 418 13.57 -3.69 10.22
N GLU A 419 13.92 -4.90 10.67
CA GLU A 419 14.83 -5.15 11.77
C GLU A 419 16.11 -5.81 11.22
N ILE A 420 17.29 -5.27 11.54
CA ILE A 420 18.60 -5.77 11.11
C ILE A 420 19.36 -6.28 12.33
N GLY A 421 19.72 -7.56 12.33
CA GLY A 421 20.22 -8.21 13.55
C GLY A 421 20.72 -9.63 13.35
N ASN A 422 20.91 -10.35 14.46
CA ASN A 422 21.29 -11.77 14.44
C ASN A 422 20.05 -12.65 14.61
N PHE A 423 19.34 -12.91 13.51
CA PHE A 423 18.12 -13.73 13.48
C PHE A 423 18.37 -15.15 12.92
N GLU A 424 17.57 -16.11 13.38
CA GLU A 424 17.50 -17.46 12.83
C GLU A 424 16.62 -17.46 11.56
N THR A 425 17.06 -18.11 10.49
CA THR A 425 16.32 -18.13 9.21
C THR A 425 15.20 -19.18 9.22
N THR A 426 13.95 -18.76 9.40
CA THR A 426 12.74 -19.62 9.37
C THR A 426 11.81 -19.22 8.21
N PRO A 427 11.80 -19.96 7.07
CA PRO A 427 11.07 -19.57 5.86
C PRO A 427 9.60 -20.05 5.83
N PHE A 428 9.02 -20.27 7.01
CA PHE A 428 7.66 -20.77 7.19
C PHE A 428 7.16 -20.40 8.60
N ASP A 429 5.84 -20.35 8.73
CA ASP A 429 5.16 -20.07 10.00
C ASP A 429 5.11 -21.31 10.94
N GLU A 430 4.32 -21.25 12.02
CA GLU A 430 4.14 -22.38 12.94
C GLU A 430 3.50 -23.63 12.29
N THR A 431 2.90 -23.51 11.09
CA THR A 431 2.32 -24.63 10.34
C THR A 431 3.33 -25.35 9.46
N GLY A 432 4.43 -24.68 9.08
CA GLY A 432 5.48 -25.24 8.23
C GLY A 432 5.24 -25.10 6.71
N ASP A 433 4.26 -24.30 6.31
CA ASP A 433 4.01 -23.97 4.90
C ASP A 433 4.88 -22.78 4.44
N VAL A 434 5.54 -22.92 3.29
CA VAL A 434 6.41 -21.90 2.69
C VAL A 434 5.64 -20.89 1.82
N PHE A 435 4.37 -21.18 1.54
CA PHE A 435 3.43 -20.28 0.85
C PHE A 435 2.43 -19.62 1.83
N SER A 436 2.75 -19.60 3.13
CA SER A 436 1.97 -18.84 4.11
C SER A 436 2.60 -17.46 4.38
N PRO A 437 1.79 -16.40 4.57
CA PRO A 437 2.30 -15.04 4.72
C PRO A 437 3.05 -14.85 6.04
N LEU A 438 4.20 -14.17 5.97
CA LEU A 438 5.01 -13.76 7.11
C LEU A 438 4.57 -12.39 7.65
N SER A 439 4.92 -12.10 8.90
CA SER A 439 4.59 -10.85 9.58
C SER A 439 5.74 -9.83 9.56
N SER A 440 5.39 -8.55 9.45
CA SER A 440 6.29 -7.42 9.70
C SER A 440 6.71 -7.31 11.18
N PRO A 441 7.93 -6.82 11.50
CA PRO A 441 8.97 -6.34 10.58
C PRO A 441 9.71 -7.46 9.86
N ALA A 442 10.23 -7.17 8.66
CA ALA A 442 11.16 -8.04 7.98
C ALA A 442 12.47 -8.17 8.79
N GLN A 443 12.91 -9.39 9.04
CA GLN A 443 14.11 -9.67 9.85
C GLN A 443 15.30 -10.04 8.96
N ILE A 444 16.24 -9.11 8.83
CA ILE A 444 17.43 -9.24 7.96
C ILE A 444 18.63 -9.62 8.81
N ASN A 445 19.32 -10.71 8.44
CA ASN A 445 20.54 -11.10 9.13
C ASN A 445 21.70 -10.16 8.76
N VAL A 446 22.28 -9.49 9.77
CA VAL A 446 23.35 -8.50 9.61
C VAL A 446 24.60 -9.07 8.90
N GLY A 447 24.85 -10.37 9.02
CA GLY A 447 25.96 -11.05 8.34
C GLY A 447 25.86 -10.98 6.80
N LEU A 448 24.65 -11.00 6.24
CA LEU A 448 24.46 -10.87 4.79
C LEU A 448 24.86 -9.48 4.30
N ILE A 449 24.56 -8.44 5.08
CA ILE A 449 24.93 -7.05 4.77
C ILE A 449 26.46 -6.90 4.85
N ILE A 450 27.08 -7.44 5.90
CA ILE A 450 28.54 -7.45 6.07
C ILE A 450 29.22 -8.12 4.87
N ASP A 451 28.77 -9.31 4.48
CA ASP A 451 29.30 -10.06 3.34
C ASP A 451 29.10 -9.30 2.00
N ALA A 452 27.98 -8.59 1.82
CA ALA A 452 27.68 -7.84 0.59
C ALA A 452 28.54 -6.58 0.46
N LEU A 453 28.70 -5.83 1.57
CA LEU A 453 29.62 -4.68 1.64
C LEU A 453 31.08 -5.14 1.46
N GLY A 454 31.45 -6.30 2.00
CA GLY A 454 32.80 -6.86 1.84
C GLY A 454 33.19 -7.21 0.40
N GLN A 455 32.20 -7.40 -0.47
CA GLN A 455 32.35 -7.57 -1.92
C GLN A 455 32.45 -6.24 -2.70
N GLY A 456 32.49 -5.11 -2.00
CA GLY A 456 32.52 -3.75 -2.55
C GLY A 456 31.15 -3.21 -2.97
N GLY A 457 30.05 -3.94 -2.73
CA GLY A 457 28.71 -3.60 -3.20
C GLY A 457 28.07 -2.40 -2.50
N THR A 458 27.06 -1.81 -3.15
CA THR A 458 26.09 -0.95 -2.47
C THR A 458 24.95 -1.81 -1.92
N VAL A 459 24.58 -1.63 -0.66
CA VAL A 459 23.40 -2.22 -0.04
C VAL A 459 22.43 -1.10 0.31
N THR A 460 21.27 -1.06 -0.37
CA THR A 460 20.20 -0.13 -0.06
C THR A 460 19.04 -0.88 0.57
N ILE A 461 18.66 -0.46 1.77
CA ILE A 461 17.48 -0.92 2.49
C ILE A 461 16.53 0.26 2.58
N THR A 462 15.44 0.20 1.82
CA THR A 462 14.34 1.16 1.84
C THR A 462 13.16 0.57 2.62
N THR A 463 12.20 1.42 2.98
CA THR A 463 10.89 0.95 3.45
C THR A 463 9.74 1.58 2.67
N GLY A 464 8.80 0.74 2.23
CA GLY A 464 7.66 1.16 1.42
C GLY A 464 6.61 1.98 2.17
N THR A 465 5.85 2.79 1.43
CA THR A 465 4.84 3.71 1.98
C THR A 465 3.43 3.15 2.12
N ASP A 466 3.17 1.97 1.55
CA ASP A 466 1.80 1.57 1.19
C ASP A 466 1.08 0.76 2.31
N GLY A 467 1.80 0.51 3.40
CA GLY A 467 1.38 -0.29 4.56
C GLY A 467 0.56 0.43 5.65
N THR A 468 0.37 -0.27 6.77
CA THR A 468 -0.20 0.27 8.04
C THR A 468 0.86 0.64 9.07
N GLU A 469 2.10 0.47 8.66
CA GLU A 469 3.30 0.42 9.44
C GLU A 469 4.00 1.77 9.41
N GLU A 470 4.98 1.94 10.28
CA GLU A 470 5.62 3.25 10.46
C GLU A 470 6.68 3.52 9.39
N GLY A 471 7.14 2.51 8.65
CA GLY A 471 8.23 2.65 7.68
C GLY A 471 9.60 2.64 8.37
N ASN A 472 9.74 1.96 9.50
CA ASN A 472 10.93 2.07 10.35
C ASN A 472 12.02 1.07 9.94
N ILE A 473 13.29 1.49 10.07
CA ILE A 473 14.48 0.62 9.96
C ILE A 473 15.20 0.60 11.30
N THR A 474 15.43 -0.58 11.88
CA THR A 474 16.09 -0.73 13.19
C THR A 474 17.31 -1.65 13.10
N LEU A 475 18.51 -1.13 13.33
CA LEU A 475 19.74 -1.93 13.48
C LEU A 475 19.94 -2.30 14.96
N VAL A 476 19.67 -3.55 15.32
CA VAL A 476 19.73 -4.07 16.72
C VAL A 476 21.01 -4.83 17.06
N SER A 477 21.90 -5.07 16.10
CA SER A 477 23.20 -5.74 16.31
C SER A 477 24.33 -4.94 15.71
N ASP A 478 25.55 -5.17 16.21
CA ASP A 478 26.76 -4.58 15.64
C ASP A 478 27.01 -5.06 14.21
N LEU A 479 27.36 -4.12 13.34
CA LEU A 479 27.77 -4.33 11.95
C LEU A 479 29.28 -4.10 11.86
N PHE A 480 30.03 -5.20 11.96
CA PHE A 480 31.48 -5.24 11.77
C PHE A 480 31.80 -5.51 10.30
N TYR A 481 32.18 -4.49 9.53
CA TYR A 481 32.41 -4.63 8.08
C TYR A 481 33.89 -4.85 7.74
N ASP A 482 34.16 -5.62 6.69
CA ASP A 482 35.50 -5.77 6.10
C ASP A 482 35.41 -5.58 4.58
N THR A 483 35.63 -4.34 4.11
CA THR A 483 35.57 -3.93 2.71
C THR A 483 36.89 -4.25 2.01
N ILE A 484 36.91 -5.27 1.14
CA ILE A 484 38.16 -5.89 0.65
C ILE A 484 38.72 -5.19 -0.60
N ASP A 485 37.86 -4.69 -1.50
CA ASP A 485 38.23 -3.93 -2.71
C ASP A 485 37.08 -2.97 -3.11
N GLY A 486 37.34 -1.65 -3.18
CA GLY A 486 36.42 -0.64 -3.72
C GLY A 486 35.69 0.24 -2.68
N GLU A 487 34.98 1.27 -3.16
CA GLU A 487 34.06 2.08 -2.35
C GLU A 487 32.73 1.31 -2.18
N ALA A 488 32.41 0.92 -0.95
CA ALA A 488 31.12 0.33 -0.60
C ALA A 488 30.20 1.38 0.03
N THR A 489 28.89 1.19 -0.08
CA THR A 489 27.88 2.10 0.49
C THR A 489 26.78 1.31 1.19
N LEU A 490 26.46 1.68 2.43
CA LEU A 490 25.27 1.24 3.15
C LEU A 490 24.26 2.40 3.18
N SER A 491 23.13 2.24 2.52
CA SER A 491 22.06 3.24 2.47
C SER A 491 20.81 2.70 3.16
N LEU A 492 20.42 3.32 4.28
CA LEU A 492 19.18 3.02 5.00
C LEU A 492 18.19 4.17 4.76
N GLN A 493 17.04 3.86 4.18
CA GLN A 493 16.08 4.82 3.63
C GLN A 493 14.68 4.55 4.20
N ALA A 494 14.41 5.08 5.39
CA ALA A 494 13.14 4.88 6.09
C ALA A 494 12.07 5.87 5.63
N ALA A 495 10.90 5.36 5.22
CA ALA A 495 9.67 6.15 5.11
C ALA A 495 9.20 6.69 6.47
N GLY A 496 9.64 6.08 7.58
CA GLY A 496 9.49 6.57 8.94
C GLY A 496 10.83 6.95 9.56
N SER A 497 11.19 6.25 10.64
CA SER A 497 12.39 6.53 11.44
C SER A 497 13.47 5.43 11.33
N ILE A 498 14.74 5.83 11.50
CA ILE A 498 15.89 4.94 11.58
C ILE A 498 16.39 4.90 13.03
N PHE A 499 16.55 3.69 13.57
CA PHE A 499 17.08 3.45 14.90
C PHE A 499 18.37 2.62 14.82
N ILE A 500 19.50 3.20 15.23
CA ILE A 500 20.81 2.54 15.28
C ILE A 500 21.13 2.20 16.74
N ASN A 501 20.80 0.97 17.16
CA ASN A 501 20.97 0.48 18.53
C ASN A 501 22.25 -0.38 18.70
N GLY A 502 22.79 -0.90 17.60
CA GLY A 502 24.14 -1.46 17.50
C GLY A 502 25.15 -0.49 16.89
N THR A 503 26.42 -0.88 16.78
CA THR A 503 27.48 -0.07 16.16
C THR A 503 27.66 -0.37 14.66
N ILE A 504 28.21 0.58 13.89
CA ILE A 504 28.70 0.37 12.53
C ILE A 504 30.20 0.69 12.52
N GLN A 505 31.07 -0.31 12.33
CA GLN A 505 32.53 -0.11 12.43
C GLN A 505 33.31 -1.19 11.66
N PRO A 506 34.58 -0.93 11.27
CA PRO A 506 35.40 -1.94 10.61
C PRO A 506 35.73 -3.13 11.53
N ASP A 507 35.87 -4.33 10.97
CA ASP A 507 36.44 -5.48 11.69
C ASP A 507 37.95 -5.26 11.90
N LEU A 508 38.31 -4.85 13.12
CA LEU A 508 39.71 -4.61 13.49
C LEU A 508 40.46 -5.89 13.88
N GLU A 509 39.78 -7.01 14.16
CA GLU A 509 40.46 -8.28 14.48
C GLU A 509 41.07 -8.88 13.21
N LEU A 510 40.28 -8.99 12.12
CA LEU A 510 40.75 -9.43 10.80
C LEU A 510 41.87 -8.52 10.26
N ASN A 511 41.65 -7.21 10.29
CA ASN A 511 42.64 -6.23 9.82
C ASN A 511 43.96 -6.30 10.60
N SER A 512 43.93 -6.63 11.90
CA SER A 512 45.13 -6.81 12.72
C SER A 512 45.94 -8.07 12.37
N GLU A 513 45.31 -9.14 11.88
CA GLU A 513 45.99 -10.40 11.52
C GLU A 513 46.75 -10.28 10.19
N PHE A 514 46.22 -9.49 9.24
CA PHE A 514 46.83 -9.28 7.92
C PHE A 514 47.65 -7.98 7.79
N GLY A 515 47.47 -7.01 8.70
CA GLY A 515 48.20 -5.75 8.72
C GLY A 515 47.80 -4.79 7.58
N LEU A 516 46.53 -4.87 7.15
CA LEU A 516 45.92 -3.97 6.17
C LEU A 516 45.13 -2.88 6.92
N PRO A 517 45.05 -1.65 6.38
CA PRO A 517 44.12 -0.65 6.88
C PRO A 517 42.69 -0.98 6.40
N PRO A 518 41.65 -0.77 7.24
CA PRO A 518 40.27 -0.89 6.78
C PRO A 518 40.00 0.08 5.63
N GLN A 519 39.23 -0.35 4.63
CA GLN A 519 38.82 0.50 3.51
C GLN A 519 37.56 1.31 3.89
N PRO A 520 37.27 2.43 3.19
CA PRO A 520 36.12 3.27 3.51
C PRO A 520 34.78 2.58 3.22
N LEU A 521 33.80 2.85 4.08
CA LEU A 521 32.38 2.54 3.90
C LEU A 521 31.59 3.85 3.95
N ASN A 522 30.89 4.20 2.87
CA ASN A 522 29.94 5.31 2.89
C ASN A 522 28.66 4.87 3.63
N VAL A 523 28.10 5.75 4.45
CA VAL A 523 26.86 5.46 5.21
C VAL A 523 25.86 6.58 4.98
N GLU A 524 24.66 6.22 4.54
CA GLU A 524 23.53 7.12 4.34
C GLU A 524 22.37 6.69 5.24
N LEU A 525 21.90 7.59 6.10
CA LEU A 525 20.74 7.38 6.97
C LEU A 525 19.68 8.44 6.62
N LEU A 526 18.70 8.06 5.81
CA LEU A 526 17.66 8.94 5.30
C LEU A 526 16.31 8.53 5.90
N ALA A 527 15.76 9.34 6.80
CA ALA A 527 14.43 9.17 7.40
C ALA A 527 13.42 10.17 6.79
N ASP A 528 12.12 9.90 6.94
CA ASP A 528 11.01 10.59 6.26
C ASP A 528 11.14 10.65 4.73
N THR A 529 11.61 9.56 4.08
CA THR A 529 11.78 9.54 2.61
C THR A 529 10.48 9.75 1.82
N ASN A 530 9.33 9.67 2.49
CA ASN A 530 8.01 9.90 1.93
C ASN A 530 7.49 11.36 2.07
N GLY A 531 8.21 12.24 2.78
CA GLY A 531 7.74 13.60 3.06
C GLY A 531 6.50 13.66 3.97
N GLY A 532 6.35 12.68 4.86
CA GLY A 532 5.24 12.54 5.80
C GLY A 532 5.31 13.49 7.00
N GLY A 533 6.46 14.12 7.28
CA GLY A 533 6.68 15.02 8.40
C GLY A 533 6.87 14.32 9.74
N VAL A 534 7.20 13.01 9.74
CA VAL A 534 7.34 12.16 10.93
C VAL A 534 8.48 11.13 10.77
N GLY A 535 9.66 11.56 10.35
CA GLY A 535 10.88 10.73 10.40
C GLY A 535 11.99 11.28 11.30
N GLN A 536 12.63 10.38 12.05
CA GLN A 536 13.82 10.70 12.86
C GLN A 536 14.94 9.70 12.56
N VAL A 537 16.20 10.15 12.53
CA VAL A 537 17.34 9.26 12.76
C VAL A 537 17.75 9.38 14.21
N VAL A 538 17.79 8.23 14.91
CA VAL A 538 18.21 8.10 16.31
C VAL A 538 19.35 7.08 16.37
N ILE A 539 20.48 7.49 16.95
CA ILE A 539 21.62 6.61 17.23
C ILE A 539 21.70 6.47 18.75
N ASP A 540 21.40 5.27 19.26
CA ASP A 540 21.24 4.97 20.70
C ASP A 540 21.91 3.62 21.04
N THR A 541 23.25 3.60 21.05
CA THR A 541 24.02 2.36 21.21
C THR A 541 24.06 1.87 22.66
N VAL A 542 23.45 0.71 22.92
CA VAL A 542 23.36 0.09 24.26
C VAL A 542 24.41 -1.02 24.47
N GLY A 543 25.67 -0.64 24.76
CA GLY A 543 26.74 -1.62 25.01
C GLY A 543 28.08 -1.02 25.50
N GLU A 544 29.07 -1.89 25.76
CA GLU A 544 30.48 -1.46 25.87
C GLU A 544 31.02 -1.20 24.45
N ILE A 545 31.17 0.07 24.07
CA ILE A 545 31.71 0.45 22.76
C ILE A 545 33.22 0.22 22.77
N PHE A 546 33.68 -0.86 22.14
CA PHE A 546 35.07 -1.33 22.20
C PHE A 546 36.14 -0.34 21.68
N PHE A 547 35.74 0.66 20.87
CA PHE A 547 36.65 1.62 20.22
C PHE A 547 36.12 3.08 20.22
N GLY A 548 35.19 3.42 21.12
CA GLY A 548 34.76 4.80 21.38
C GLY A 548 33.88 5.53 20.33
N SER A 549 33.40 4.85 19.27
CA SER A 549 32.51 5.45 18.26
C SER A 549 31.30 4.58 17.94
N ALA A 550 30.16 5.21 17.66
CA ALA A 550 28.91 4.53 17.29
C ALA A 550 28.85 4.19 15.79
N ILE A 551 29.36 5.11 14.96
CA ILE A 551 29.58 4.93 13.53
C ILE A 551 31.04 5.30 13.23
N ASN A 552 31.75 4.37 12.57
CA ASN A 552 33.09 4.55 12.05
C ASN A 552 33.15 4.12 10.58
N THR A 553 33.29 5.09 9.66
CA THR A 553 33.28 4.87 8.20
C THR A 553 34.65 4.53 7.60
N SER A 554 35.73 4.53 8.40
CA SER A 554 37.12 4.34 7.93
C SER A 554 37.52 5.22 6.73
N GLY A 555 36.94 6.42 6.65
CA GLY A 555 37.26 7.42 5.62
C GLY A 555 36.16 7.67 4.59
N GLY A 556 35.09 6.87 4.57
CA GLY A 556 33.90 7.12 3.74
C GLY A 556 33.02 8.25 4.27
N ASP A 557 32.13 8.76 3.42
CA ASP A 557 31.20 9.85 3.77
C ASP A 557 30.08 9.37 4.70
N LEU A 558 29.57 10.27 5.55
CA LEU A 558 28.38 10.04 6.38
C LEU A 558 27.33 11.11 6.11
N THR A 559 26.17 10.69 5.60
CA THR A 559 24.99 11.53 5.40
C THR A 559 23.88 11.09 6.35
N ILE A 560 23.34 12.04 7.12
CA ILE A 560 22.15 11.83 7.96
C ILE A 560 21.12 12.91 7.61
N SER A 561 19.91 12.49 7.24
CA SER A 561 18.79 13.38 6.90
C SER A 561 17.49 12.87 7.52
N ALA A 562 16.71 13.76 8.12
CA ALA A 562 15.40 13.47 8.70
C ALA A 562 14.60 14.78 8.88
N ASP A 563 13.33 14.69 9.27
CA ASP A 563 12.64 15.87 9.84
C ASP A 563 13.23 16.24 11.20
N SER A 564 13.67 15.27 11.99
CA SER A 564 14.35 15.55 13.25
C SER A 564 15.47 14.56 13.51
N SER A 565 16.69 14.99 13.21
CA SER A 565 17.93 14.25 13.49
C SER A 565 18.32 14.47 14.96
N ASN A 566 18.25 13.42 15.79
CA ASN A 566 18.55 13.50 17.22
C ASN A 566 19.69 12.56 17.62
N LEU A 567 20.72 13.11 18.26
CA LEU A 567 21.87 12.35 18.76
C LEU A 567 21.85 12.32 20.29
N THR A 568 21.54 11.15 20.86
CA THR A 568 21.33 10.96 22.31
C THR A 568 22.26 9.89 22.90
N ARG A 569 22.60 10.00 24.19
CA ARG A 569 23.61 9.15 24.86
C ARG A 569 22.98 8.06 25.74
N ALA A 570 23.35 6.80 25.52
CA ALA A 570 23.08 5.69 26.44
C ALA A 570 24.34 4.89 26.87
N GLY A 571 25.50 5.54 26.96
CA GLY A 571 26.74 4.92 27.43
C GLY A 571 27.78 5.91 27.95
N ASP A 572 28.91 5.38 28.44
CA ASP A 572 30.14 6.17 28.64
C ASP A 572 30.88 6.23 27.29
N LEU A 573 31.07 7.45 26.77
CA LEU A 573 31.67 7.82 25.46
C LEU A 573 30.78 7.58 24.22
N SER A 574 30.50 8.63 23.47
CA SER A 574 29.85 8.57 22.16
C SER A 574 30.48 9.61 21.21
N ALA A 575 31.04 9.14 20.10
CA ALA A 575 31.55 9.98 19.02
C ALA A 575 31.15 9.41 17.65
N ILE A 576 31.05 10.28 16.66
CA ILE A 576 30.92 9.91 15.24
C ILE A 576 32.30 10.15 14.60
N LEU A 577 32.89 9.10 14.02
CA LEU A 577 34.30 9.08 13.64
C LEU A 577 34.49 8.71 12.16
N ILE A 578 34.88 9.66 11.32
CA ILE A 578 35.38 9.37 9.97
C ILE A 578 36.91 9.26 10.02
N ALA A 579 37.45 8.04 9.91
CA ALA A 579 38.84 7.77 10.29
C ALA A 579 39.88 7.66 9.14
N GLY A 580 40.96 8.43 9.26
CA GLY A 580 42.25 8.30 8.57
C GLY A 580 43.16 9.48 8.94
N ASN A 581 44.36 9.36 9.52
CA ASN A 581 45.24 8.22 9.76
C ASN A 581 46.01 8.40 11.11
N ASN A 582 46.04 7.37 12.00
CA ASN A 582 46.50 7.37 13.42
C ASN A 582 45.52 8.01 14.44
N THR A 583 45.20 7.48 15.64
CA THR A 583 45.27 6.11 16.25
C THR A 583 44.17 5.97 17.33
N VAL A 584 43.79 4.73 17.66
CA VAL A 584 42.69 4.29 18.54
C VAL A 584 42.81 4.65 20.05
N ASP A 585 41.71 5.26 20.55
CA ASP A 585 41.02 5.14 21.86
C ASP A 585 41.59 5.66 23.21
N THR A 586 40.63 6.10 24.04
CA THR A 586 40.62 6.56 25.43
C THR A 586 41.15 7.98 25.74
N THR A 587 40.21 8.86 26.11
CA THR A 587 40.39 10.26 26.58
C THR A 587 41.05 11.24 25.61
N ALA A 588 40.27 12.24 25.19
CA ALA A 588 40.58 13.29 24.20
C ALA A 588 42.00 13.90 24.21
N ILE A 589 42.60 14.06 23.00
CA ILE A 589 43.47 15.16 22.49
C ILE A 589 43.88 14.87 21.01
N PHE A 590 44.35 15.89 20.25
CA PHE A 590 44.27 16.11 18.78
C PHE A 590 45.47 15.63 17.87
N SER A 591 45.22 15.65 16.53
CA SER A 591 46.09 15.79 15.32
C SER A 591 47.04 14.63 14.86
N GLU A 592 47.40 14.41 13.57
CA GLU A 592 47.45 15.26 12.33
C GLU A 592 46.96 14.57 11.01
N GLU A 593 46.34 15.37 10.13
CA GLU A 593 46.10 15.32 8.66
C GLU A 593 46.03 14.01 7.81
N GLY A 594 44.93 13.88 7.06
CA GLY A 594 45.00 13.66 5.59
C GLY A 594 44.20 12.46 5.02
N LEU A 595 43.10 12.77 4.30
CA LEU A 595 42.10 11.87 3.67
C LEU A 595 41.03 11.32 4.63
N GLY A 596 39.86 11.96 4.66
CA GLY A 596 38.63 11.43 5.25
C GLY A 596 37.39 12.16 4.70
N GLY A 597 36.26 11.46 4.60
CA GLY A 597 34.99 11.96 4.06
C GLY A 597 34.37 13.17 4.76
N LEU A 598 33.26 13.63 4.20
CA LEU A 598 32.38 14.70 4.70
C LEU A 598 31.39 14.13 5.73
N VAL A 599 31.08 14.90 6.78
CA VAL A 599 29.89 14.67 7.63
C VAL A 599 28.84 15.70 7.24
N SER A 600 27.68 15.24 6.78
CA SER A 600 26.52 16.09 6.49
C SER A 600 25.33 15.66 7.35
N LEU A 601 24.89 16.55 8.25
CA LEU A 601 23.66 16.38 9.03
C LEU A 601 22.63 17.41 8.53
N THR A 602 21.48 16.94 8.06
CA THR A 602 20.33 17.77 7.70
C THR A 602 19.12 17.43 8.58
N GLY A 603 18.33 18.42 8.96
CA GLY A 603 17.15 18.25 9.82
C GLY A 603 16.10 19.34 9.62
N THR A 604 14.82 18.99 9.46
CA THR A 604 13.73 19.96 9.21
C THR A 604 12.47 19.68 10.05
N ALA A 605 12.34 20.33 11.22
CA ALA A 605 11.34 19.93 12.23
C ALA A 605 10.19 20.95 12.41
N GLY A 606 8.95 20.48 12.57
CA GLY A 606 7.81 21.35 12.88
C GLY A 606 7.90 22.03 14.26
N ASN A 607 8.00 21.24 15.34
CA ASN A 607 7.90 21.71 16.73
C ASN A 607 9.05 21.29 17.65
N ARG A 608 10.21 20.97 17.05
CA ARG A 608 11.46 20.61 17.71
C ARG A 608 12.60 21.31 16.95
N PRO A 609 13.84 21.31 17.45
CA PRO A 609 14.97 21.73 16.63
C PRO A 609 15.14 20.80 15.43
N GLY A 610 15.52 21.35 14.27
CA GLY A 610 15.83 20.54 13.08
C GLY A 610 17.00 19.61 13.35
N ILE A 611 18.06 20.15 13.95
CA ILE A 611 19.18 19.39 14.53
C ILE A 611 19.24 19.67 16.02
N LEU A 612 19.29 18.60 16.83
CA LEU A 612 19.47 18.66 18.29
C LEU A 612 20.67 17.81 18.73
N ILE A 613 21.58 18.42 19.48
CA ILE A 613 22.70 17.76 20.17
C ILE A 613 22.53 18.04 21.67
N GLU A 614 22.03 17.05 22.43
CA GLU A 614 21.65 17.25 23.85
C GLU A 614 22.82 17.16 24.84
N GLU A 615 23.97 16.64 24.44
CA GLU A 615 25.12 16.39 25.32
C GLU A 615 26.47 16.54 24.61
N THR A 616 27.60 16.33 25.32
CA THR A 616 28.95 16.40 24.73
C THR A 616 29.12 15.37 23.62
N ALA A 617 29.13 15.84 22.37
CA ALA A 617 29.34 15.06 21.17
C ALA A 617 30.68 15.45 20.53
N ALA A 618 31.46 14.46 20.12
CA ALA A 618 32.62 14.68 19.27
C ALA A 618 32.31 14.15 17.87
N ILE A 619 32.43 15.02 16.87
CA ILE A 619 32.22 14.69 15.47
C ILE A 619 33.56 14.94 14.78
N PHE A 620 34.15 13.90 14.19
CA PHE A 620 35.48 13.98 13.58
C PHE A 620 35.39 13.75 12.06
N SER A 621 35.93 14.67 11.27
CA SER A 621 35.84 14.65 9.80
C SER A 621 37.15 15.06 9.11
N GLY A 622 37.47 14.42 7.99
CA GLY A 622 38.63 14.79 7.17
C GLY A 622 38.35 15.95 6.20
N ASN A 623 37.12 16.04 5.68
CA ASN A 623 36.74 17.04 4.66
C ASN A 623 35.80 18.13 5.18
N GLY A 624 35.42 18.11 6.46
CA GLY A 624 34.56 19.12 7.11
C GLY A 624 33.24 18.56 7.62
N ILE A 625 32.52 19.39 8.38
CA ILE A 625 31.22 19.05 8.99
C ILE A 625 30.23 20.13 8.59
N THR A 626 29.10 19.73 8.03
CA THR A 626 28.00 20.62 7.66
C THR A 626 26.75 20.24 8.44
N LEU A 627 26.18 21.19 9.17
CA LEU A 627 24.94 21.06 9.93
C LEU A 627 23.89 22.00 9.31
N VAL A 628 22.81 21.45 8.74
CA VAL A 628 21.70 22.24 8.16
C VAL A 628 20.41 21.93 8.91
N GLY A 629 20.05 22.79 9.86
CA GLY A 629 18.84 22.65 10.67
C GLY A 629 17.78 23.71 10.33
N ASN A 630 16.58 23.28 9.99
CA ASN A 630 15.42 24.13 9.79
C ASN A 630 14.34 23.78 10.82
N SER A 631 13.57 24.75 11.29
CA SER A 631 12.41 24.49 12.16
C SER A 631 11.24 25.42 11.88
N GLU A 632 10.00 24.99 12.08
CA GLU A 632 8.87 25.93 12.01
C GLU A 632 8.73 26.74 13.31
N THR A 633 8.79 26.08 14.47
CA THR A 633 8.45 26.71 15.77
C THR A 633 9.52 26.61 16.87
N ASP A 634 10.58 25.84 16.68
CA ASP A 634 11.78 25.87 17.52
C ASP A 634 12.95 26.52 16.74
N VAL A 635 14.17 26.46 17.26
CA VAL A 635 15.39 26.90 16.57
C VAL A 635 15.78 25.92 15.46
N GLY A 636 16.48 26.36 14.43
CA GLY A 636 16.94 25.48 13.35
C GLY A 636 17.97 24.45 13.84
N VAL A 637 19.04 24.94 14.49
CA VAL A 637 20.07 24.11 15.12
C VAL A 637 20.16 24.43 16.62
N ARG A 638 20.11 23.39 17.45
CA ARG A 638 20.31 23.47 18.90
C ARG A 638 21.44 22.57 19.38
N ILE A 639 22.36 23.15 20.13
CA ILE A 639 23.49 22.45 20.74
C ILE A 639 23.47 22.77 22.23
N ASP A 640 23.07 21.79 23.05
CA ASP A 640 22.95 21.88 24.51
C ASP A 640 24.12 21.23 25.27
N GLY A 641 25.13 20.72 24.55
CA GLY A 641 26.39 20.25 25.12
C GLY A 641 27.59 20.52 24.20
N ASN A 642 28.81 20.38 24.73
CA ASN A 642 30.06 20.65 23.99
C ASN A 642 30.15 19.89 22.65
N LEU A 643 30.26 20.62 21.53
CA LEU A 643 30.63 20.09 20.23
C LEU A 643 32.12 20.38 19.95
N ASN A 644 32.92 19.32 19.83
CA ASN A 644 34.33 19.42 19.45
C ASN A 644 34.57 18.75 18.09
N THR A 645 35.07 19.52 17.13
CA THR A 645 35.30 19.05 15.75
C THR A 645 36.75 18.68 15.43
N LEU A 646 37.65 18.73 16.42
CA LEU A 646 39.10 18.72 16.22
C LEU A 646 39.50 19.61 15.03
N ASP A 647 40.43 19.16 14.18
CA ASP A 647 40.98 19.93 13.06
C ASP A 647 40.00 20.12 11.87
N SER A 648 38.75 19.65 11.96
CA SER A 648 37.73 19.83 10.91
C SER A 648 37.23 21.27 10.84
N SER A 649 36.94 21.74 9.62
CA SER A 649 36.07 22.91 9.41
C SER A 649 34.62 22.57 9.77
N LEU A 650 33.89 23.53 10.34
CA LEU A 650 32.49 23.39 10.73
C LEU A 650 31.65 24.50 10.09
N GLU A 651 30.58 24.11 9.41
CA GLU A 651 29.55 25.00 8.88
C GLU A 651 28.20 24.66 9.53
N ILE A 652 27.56 25.64 10.15
CA ILE A 652 26.22 25.51 10.73
C ILE A 652 25.29 26.50 10.04
N THR A 653 24.27 25.99 9.35
CA THR A 653 23.13 26.75 8.86
C THR A 653 21.91 26.41 9.72
N GLY A 654 21.32 27.40 10.39
CA GLY A 654 20.19 27.19 11.30
C GLY A 654 19.08 28.20 11.07
N ASN A 655 17.93 27.77 10.55
CA ASN A 655 16.81 28.65 10.19
C ASN A 655 15.52 28.30 10.97
N SER A 656 14.64 29.28 11.16
CA SER A 656 13.34 29.09 11.79
C SER A 656 12.26 29.94 11.14
N THR A 657 11.01 29.49 11.07
CA THR A 657 9.92 30.31 10.49
C THR A 657 9.25 31.21 11.53
N THR A 658 9.22 30.82 12.81
CA THR A 658 8.57 31.60 13.88
C THR A 658 9.40 31.82 15.15
N ASN A 659 10.46 31.04 15.40
CA ASN A 659 11.36 31.30 16.51
C ASN A 659 12.33 32.43 16.11
N PRO A 660 12.50 33.49 16.94
CA PRO A 660 13.45 34.56 16.64
C PRO A 660 14.92 34.12 16.64
N ILE A 661 15.24 32.91 17.12
CA ILE A 661 16.58 32.33 17.12
C ILE A 661 16.63 31.18 16.10
N GLY A 662 17.59 31.19 15.18
CA GLY A 662 17.82 30.11 14.22
C GLY A 662 18.96 29.17 14.62
N ILE A 663 19.98 29.68 15.31
CA ILE A 663 21.06 28.89 15.91
C ILE A 663 21.11 29.19 17.41
N LEU A 664 21.01 28.15 18.25
CA LEU A 664 21.18 28.23 19.70
C LEU A 664 22.27 27.25 20.16
N ILE A 665 23.36 27.79 20.72
CA ILE A 665 24.45 27.01 21.29
C ILE A 665 24.62 27.41 22.76
N SER A 666 24.40 26.44 23.66
CA SER A 666 24.31 26.65 25.11
C SER A 666 25.63 26.43 25.87
N ASP A 667 26.69 25.97 25.19
CA ASP A 667 28.04 25.62 25.70
C ASP A 667 29.12 26.23 24.77
N GLU A 668 30.42 26.05 25.07
CA GLU A 668 31.54 26.48 24.18
C GLU A 668 31.55 25.69 22.85
N LEU A 669 31.58 26.40 21.71
CA LEU A 669 31.85 25.79 20.40
C LEU A 669 33.33 25.93 20.04
N ASN A 670 34.01 24.80 19.82
CA ASN A 670 35.46 24.76 19.58
C ASN A 670 35.82 24.00 18.30
N THR A 671 36.47 24.69 17.35
CA THR A 671 36.90 24.13 16.06
C THR A 671 38.40 24.35 15.80
N GLY A 672 39.06 23.37 15.19
CA GLY A 672 40.49 23.36 14.91
C GLY A 672 40.87 23.87 13.51
N ASN A 673 39.88 24.26 12.70
CA ASN A 673 40.07 24.98 11.43
C ASN A 673 39.05 26.12 11.28
N GLN A 674 38.30 26.21 10.18
CA GLN A 674 37.32 27.28 9.92
C GLN A 674 35.99 27.02 10.64
N LEU A 675 35.33 28.09 11.09
CA LEU A 675 33.97 28.06 11.63
C LEU A 675 33.08 29.04 10.84
N THR A 676 31.96 28.53 10.34
CA THR A 676 30.94 29.32 9.63
C THR A 676 29.58 29.12 10.29
N LEU A 677 28.90 30.20 10.67
CA LEU A 677 27.54 30.20 11.21
C LEU A 677 26.63 31.08 10.33
N ILE A 678 25.53 30.51 9.83
CA ILE A 678 24.59 31.14 8.91
C ILE A 678 23.16 30.98 9.47
N SER A 679 22.38 32.05 9.51
CA SER A 679 20.98 32.00 9.94
C SER A 679 20.17 33.16 9.38
N ASP A 680 18.93 32.90 8.96
CA ASP A 680 17.94 33.93 8.65
C ASP A 680 17.39 34.64 9.91
N ASN A 681 17.72 34.14 11.11
CA ASN A 681 17.25 34.61 12.42
C ASN A 681 18.42 34.95 13.36
N ASP A 682 18.13 35.27 14.63
CA ASP A 682 19.19 35.52 15.61
C ASP A 682 20.10 34.29 15.76
N ILE A 683 21.40 34.55 15.89
CA ILE A 683 22.41 33.54 16.24
C ILE A 683 22.81 33.81 17.70
N GLN A 684 22.56 32.84 18.57
CA GLN A 684 22.86 32.92 19.99
C GLN A 684 23.79 31.79 20.44
N VAL A 685 24.91 32.16 21.04
CA VAL A 685 25.98 31.24 21.43
C VAL A 685 26.54 31.61 22.81
N GLU A 686 27.21 30.69 23.52
CA GLU A 686 27.95 31.07 24.73
C GLU A 686 29.28 31.75 24.38
N SER A 687 30.12 31.08 23.57
CA SER A 687 31.40 31.58 23.05
C SER A 687 31.77 30.85 21.76
N LEU A 688 32.57 31.50 20.90
CA LEU A 688 33.10 30.91 19.66
C LEU A 688 34.62 30.84 19.71
N VAL A 689 35.18 29.65 19.52
CA VAL A 689 36.63 29.43 19.45
C VAL A 689 36.96 28.66 18.18
N ALA A 690 37.78 29.26 17.31
CA ALA A 690 38.30 28.61 16.11
C ALA A 690 39.83 28.79 16.00
N ASN A 691 40.50 27.85 15.35
CA ASN A 691 41.92 28.01 15.01
C ASN A 691 42.11 28.80 13.71
N GLY A 692 41.23 28.62 12.73
CA GLY A 692 41.16 29.36 11.48
C GLY A 692 40.12 30.48 11.52
N ASP A 693 39.57 30.84 10.36
CA ASP A 693 38.63 31.95 10.23
C ASP A 693 37.30 31.67 10.95
N ILE A 694 36.70 32.71 11.54
CA ILE A 694 35.32 32.69 12.04
C ILE A 694 34.47 33.59 11.14
N THR A 695 33.43 33.03 10.53
CA THR A 695 32.42 33.76 9.77
C THR A 695 31.05 33.59 10.42
N VAL A 696 30.38 34.70 10.73
CA VAL A 696 28.99 34.70 11.23
C VAL A 696 28.17 35.57 10.29
N THR A 697 27.02 35.07 9.84
CA THR A 697 26.12 35.78 8.92
C THR A 697 24.67 35.64 9.40
N THR A 698 24.05 36.77 9.76
CA THR A 698 22.61 36.85 10.05
C THR A 698 22.03 38.21 9.68
N PRO A 699 20.81 38.28 9.09
CA PRO A 699 20.11 39.55 8.88
C PRO A 699 19.40 40.05 10.17
N LYS A 700 19.53 39.32 11.28
CA LYS A 700 19.04 39.71 12.63
C LYS A 700 20.23 39.96 13.57
N PHE A 701 20.15 39.54 14.84
CA PHE A 701 21.18 39.86 15.83
C PHE A 701 22.08 38.66 16.14
N PHE A 702 23.36 38.94 16.34
CA PHE A 702 24.31 37.98 16.90
C PHE A 702 24.50 38.26 18.39
N ARG A 703 24.48 37.21 19.23
CA ARG A 703 24.67 37.31 20.69
C ARG A 703 25.60 36.23 21.21
N ALA A 704 26.79 36.61 21.67
CA ALA A 704 27.66 35.74 22.49
C ALA A 704 27.47 36.06 23.98
N LEU A 705 26.71 35.22 24.70
CA LEU A 705 26.10 35.55 26.00
C LEU A 705 26.88 35.11 27.26
N GLY A 706 27.98 34.37 27.13
CA GLY A 706 28.75 33.87 28.28
C GLY A 706 29.22 34.98 29.24
N ILE A 707 29.31 34.67 30.53
CA ILE A 707 29.53 35.70 31.57
C ILE A 707 31.01 36.05 31.75
N ALA A 708 31.48 37.09 31.06
CA ALA A 708 32.85 37.60 31.21
C ALA A 708 33.26 37.90 32.68
N GLN A 709 33.91 36.94 33.35
CA GLN A 709 34.45 37.12 34.70
C GLN A 709 35.76 37.92 34.61
N LEU A 710 35.72 39.17 35.09
CA LEU A 710 36.85 40.10 35.06
C LEU A 710 37.99 39.71 36.03
N PHE A 711 38.66 38.59 35.79
CA PHE A 711 39.89 38.19 36.47
C PHE A 711 41.13 38.56 35.67
N MET A 712 41.58 39.81 35.81
CA MET A 712 42.95 40.17 35.43
C MET A 712 43.97 39.45 36.32
N SER A 713 44.46 38.30 35.87
CA SER A 713 45.68 37.68 36.40
C SER A 713 46.87 38.02 35.49
N GLU A 714 48.05 38.31 36.08
CA GLU A 714 49.22 38.72 35.31
C GLU A 714 49.77 37.56 34.47
N GLY A 715 49.42 37.50 33.17
CA GLY A 715 50.19 36.77 32.15
C GLY A 715 49.62 35.45 31.64
N ASN A 716 48.33 35.16 31.83
CA ASN A 716 47.59 34.14 31.08
C ASN A 716 46.38 34.80 30.40
N PHE A 717 45.89 34.18 29.31
CA PHE A 717 44.69 34.62 28.57
C PHE A 717 43.48 34.80 29.52
N PRO A 718 42.59 35.78 29.27
CA PRO A 718 41.38 35.97 30.08
C PRO A 718 40.42 34.79 29.95
N ASP A 719 39.51 34.63 30.91
CA ASP A 719 38.43 33.65 30.85
C ASP A 719 37.61 33.86 29.55
N LEU A 720 37.34 32.77 28.83
CA LEU A 720 36.88 32.79 27.43
C LEU A 720 35.37 32.98 27.25
N GLU A 721 34.60 32.91 28.33
CA GLU A 721 33.13 33.01 28.35
C GLU A 721 32.66 34.32 27.66
N GLY A 722 31.71 34.21 26.72
CA GLY A 722 31.14 35.36 25.99
C GLY A 722 31.98 35.92 24.85
N SER A 723 33.16 35.36 24.56
CA SER A 723 34.11 35.90 23.58
C SER A 723 34.00 35.23 22.20
N VAL A 724 34.55 35.90 21.17
CA VAL A 724 34.80 35.33 19.83
C VAL A 724 36.31 35.35 19.57
N LEU A 725 36.92 34.18 19.44
CA LEU A 725 38.37 33.99 19.37
C LEU A 725 38.77 33.15 18.14
N SER A 726 39.38 33.81 17.15
CA SER A 726 40.18 33.14 16.12
C SER A 726 41.65 33.16 16.52
N ARG A 727 42.33 32.00 16.50
CA ARG A 727 43.74 31.89 16.93
C ARG A 727 44.75 32.20 15.81
N ASN A 728 44.44 31.86 14.56
CA ASN A 728 45.30 32.03 13.39
C ASN A 728 44.52 32.39 12.10
N GLY A 729 43.29 32.92 12.22
CA GLY A 729 42.48 33.42 11.10
C GLY A 729 41.93 34.83 11.34
N GLN A 730 41.00 35.23 10.47
CA GLN A 730 40.20 36.46 10.57
C GLN A 730 38.83 36.21 11.23
N VAL A 731 38.24 37.25 11.81
CA VAL A 731 36.86 37.22 12.34
C VAL A 731 35.98 38.14 11.48
N THR A 732 34.93 37.59 10.88
CA THR A 732 33.93 38.33 10.08
C THR A 732 32.55 38.09 10.66
N ILE A 733 31.89 39.15 11.14
CA ILE A 733 30.53 39.10 11.69
C ILE A 733 29.65 40.05 10.89
N THR A 734 28.81 39.49 10.01
CA THR A 734 27.76 40.20 9.29
C THR A 734 26.47 40.08 10.10
N HIS A 735 25.93 41.21 10.55
CA HIS A 735 24.74 41.25 11.39
C HIS A 735 23.76 42.34 10.94
N GLY A 736 22.49 42.14 11.27
CA GLY A 736 21.41 43.10 11.05
C GLY A 736 21.34 44.22 12.10
N GLY A 737 20.26 45.00 12.04
CA GLY A 737 20.03 46.15 12.91
C GLY A 737 20.16 47.51 12.23
N ASN A 738 20.51 47.54 10.93
CA ASN A 738 20.38 48.65 9.98
C ASN A 738 20.93 50.00 10.47
N GLY A 739 22.02 49.98 11.23
CA GLY A 739 22.63 51.17 11.83
C GLY A 739 21.77 51.89 12.87
N LEU A 740 20.76 51.21 13.42
CA LEU A 740 19.88 51.69 14.49
C LEU A 740 20.16 50.97 15.83
N THR A 741 20.55 49.70 15.77
CA THR A 741 21.02 48.92 16.92
C THR A 741 22.53 48.73 16.77
N PRO A 742 23.36 49.21 17.72
CA PRO A 742 24.79 49.00 17.64
C PRO A 742 25.16 47.52 17.84
N PHE A 743 26.38 47.17 17.46
CA PHE A 743 27.07 45.98 17.93
C PHE A 743 27.91 46.34 19.15
N ASP A 744 27.55 45.80 20.32
CA ASP A 744 28.19 46.13 21.59
C ASP A 744 29.15 45.02 22.03
N VAL A 745 30.45 45.34 22.08
CA VAL A 745 31.49 44.47 22.63
C VAL A 745 31.63 44.82 24.10
N GLY A 746 31.17 43.91 24.97
CA GLY A 746 30.99 44.07 26.41
C GLY A 746 29.53 43.99 26.89
N ASP A 747 28.53 43.94 26.00
CA ASP A 747 27.12 43.76 26.33
C ASP A 747 26.35 43.08 25.19
N ALA A 748 26.27 41.74 25.21
CA ALA A 748 25.51 40.96 24.23
C ALA A 748 24.00 40.91 24.48
N GLY A 749 23.45 41.73 25.39
CA GLY A 749 22.04 41.66 25.79
C GLY A 749 21.02 41.93 24.66
N VAL A 750 21.46 42.53 23.55
CA VAL A 750 20.63 42.76 22.34
C VAL A 750 21.36 42.27 21.08
N ASN A 751 22.56 42.80 20.81
CA ASN A 751 23.37 42.48 19.64
C ASN A 751 24.85 42.79 19.94
N GLY A 752 25.71 41.77 19.95
CA GLY A 752 27.11 41.93 20.33
C GLY A 752 27.72 40.71 21.01
N THR A 753 28.84 40.93 21.71
CA THR A 753 29.57 39.92 22.49
C THR A 753 29.73 40.38 23.93
N ALA A 754 29.53 39.49 24.92
CA ALA A 754 29.75 39.84 26.32
C ALA A 754 31.26 39.91 26.66
N GLY A 755 32.07 39.12 25.95
CA GLY A 755 33.52 39.12 25.99
C GLY A 755 34.16 39.89 24.83
N ALA A 756 35.47 39.71 24.67
CA ALA A 756 36.27 40.36 23.62
C ALA A 756 36.08 39.69 22.26
N ILE A 757 36.44 40.40 21.19
CA ILE A 757 36.67 39.81 19.86
C ILE A 757 38.17 39.83 19.59
N VAL A 758 38.75 38.66 19.33
CA VAL A 758 40.18 38.46 19.14
C VAL A 758 40.42 37.70 17.84
N ALA A 759 41.30 38.24 16.99
CA ALA A 759 41.83 37.60 15.80
C ALA A 759 43.37 37.52 15.87
N THR A 760 44.01 37.21 14.75
CA THR A 760 45.47 37.00 14.66
C THR A 760 46.29 38.28 14.88
N GLU A 761 45.88 39.40 14.27
CA GLU A 761 46.58 40.69 14.34
C GLU A 761 45.86 41.73 15.22
N SER A 762 44.57 41.54 15.50
CA SER A 762 43.68 42.57 16.06
C SER A 762 42.82 42.08 17.23
N GLU A 763 42.40 43.04 18.07
CA GLU A 763 41.55 42.80 19.23
C GLU A 763 40.58 43.99 19.42
N ILE A 764 39.35 43.68 19.84
CA ILE A 764 38.34 44.64 20.29
C ILE A 764 37.98 44.31 21.73
N GLN A 765 38.13 45.29 22.62
CA GLN A 765 37.96 45.12 24.06
C GLN A 765 36.48 45.27 24.47
N PRO A 766 36.03 44.64 25.59
CA PRO A 766 34.64 44.66 26.06
C PRO A 766 34.21 46.01 26.70
N VAL A 767 34.40 47.09 25.95
CA VAL A 767 34.01 48.48 26.28
C VAL A 767 33.68 49.30 25.01
N GLU A 768 33.48 48.66 23.85
CA GLU A 768 33.37 49.31 22.54
C GLU A 768 31.99 49.04 21.89
N SER A 769 31.51 49.99 21.08
CA SER A 769 30.15 49.99 20.53
C SER A 769 30.16 50.57 19.11
N PHE A 770 29.62 49.83 18.14
CA PHE A 770 29.72 50.15 16.71
C PHE A 770 28.32 50.29 16.09
N LEU A 771 28.00 51.47 15.56
CA LEU A 771 26.70 51.75 14.92
C LEU A 771 26.71 51.46 13.41
N GLY A 772 27.83 51.03 12.86
CA GLY A 772 28.04 50.75 11.45
C GLY A 772 29.30 49.91 11.27
N ASP A 773 29.67 49.61 10.03
CA ASP A 773 30.83 48.78 9.71
C ASP A 773 32.11 49.22 10.44
N GLU A 774 32.74 48.29 11.15
CA GLU A 774 34.07 48.44 11.76
C GLU A 774 34.99 47.39 11.15
N ILE A 775 36.06 47.86 10.48
CA ILE A 775 37.13 46.99 9.97
C ILE A 775 38.41 47.36 10.71
N ARG A 776 38.83 46.46 11.60
CA ARG A 776 40.01 46.60 12.45
C ARG A 776 40.97 45.45 12.15
N GLY A 777 41.83 45.68 11.15
CA GLY A 777 42.79 44.69 10.67
C GLY A 777 42.08 43.47 10.09
N ASP A 778 42.17 42.35 10.80
CA ASP A 778 41.59 41.05 10.53
C ASP A 778 40.29 40.77 11.31
N ILE A 779 39.72 41.79 11.97
CA ILE A 779 38.34 41.77 12.48
C ILE A 779 37.47 42.67 11.59
N SER A 780 36.38 42.14 11.07
CA SER A 780 35.34 42.87 10.34
C SER A 780 33.97 42.65 10.97
N ILE A 781 33.37 43.71 11.50
CA ILE A 781 31.97 43.75 11.94
C ILE A 781 31.22 44.54 10.88
N LEU A 782 30.26 43.91 10.20
CA LEU A 782 29.56 44.47 9.04
C LEU A 782 28.07 44.61 9.31
N THR A 783 27.52 45.78 8.99
CA THR A 783 26.13 46.17 9.23
C THR A 783 25.34 46.24 7.92
N GLY A 784 24.59 45.19 7.61
CA GLY A 784 23.74 45.17 6.43
C GLY A 784 23.24 43.77 6.06
N ASP A 785 22.24 43.73 5.18
CA ASP A 785 21.83 42.48 4.55
C ASP A 785 23.01 41.88 3.76
N PRO A 786 23.21 40.55 3.79
CA PRO A 786 24.27 39.89 3.03
C PRO A 786 24.09 40.13 1.51
N PRO A 787 25.18 40.06 0.71
CA PRO A 787 25.08 40.19 -0.73
C PRO A 787 24.20 39.07 -1.31
N ASP A 788 23.26 39.47 -2.18
CA ASP A 788 22.36 38.58 -2.91
C ASP A 788 23.14 37.46 -3.63
N PRO A 789 22.82 36.17 -3.43
CA PRO A 789 23.55 35.07 -4.05
C PRO A 789 23.46 35.00 -5.58
N ASP A 790 22.50 35.67 -6.22
CA ASP A 790 22.22 35.50 -7.65
C ASP A 790 22.38 36.80 -8.47
N PRO A 791 23.36 36.90 -9.40
CA PRO A 791 23.44 37.99 -10.36
C PRO A 791 22.52 37.73 -11.57
N ASP A 792 21.20 37.81 -11.36
CA ASP A 792 20.20 37.72 -12.44
C ASP A 792 20.44 38.82 -13.50
N PRO A 793 20.61 38.50 -14.79
CA PRO A 793 21.08 39.48 -15.76
C PRO A 793 19.95 40.38 -16.31
N ASP A 794 20.00 41.64 -15.86
CA ASP A 794 19.71 42.87 -16.62
C ASP A 794 18.21 43.28 -16.82
N PRO A 795 17.70 44.22 -16.01
CA PRO A 795 16.47 44.95 -16.27
C PRO A 795 16.72 46.35 -16.88
N ASP A 796 16.59 46.46 -18.21
CA ASP A 796 16.51 47.74 -18.95
C ASP A 796 15.07 48.34 -18.84
N PRO A 797 14.81 49.64 -19.03
CA PRO A 797 14.88 50.59 -17.93
C PRO A 797 13.56 51.39 -17.69
N ASP A 798 13.53 52.07 -16.55
CA ASP A 798 12.49 53.02 -16.08
C ASP A 798 12.18 54.17 -17.08
N PRO A 799 10.97 54.77 -17.07
CA PRO A 799 10.80 55.97 -16.23
C PRO A 799 9.42 56.19 -15.55
N ASP A 800 9.50 56.46 -14.25
CA ASP A 800 8.59 57.19 -13.35
C ASP A 800 8.09 58.56 -13.93
N PRO A 801 6.92 59.11 -13.52
CA PRO A 801 6.86 59.98 -12.32
C PRO A 801 5.57 59.91 -11.45
N ASP A 802 5.75 59.65 -10.15
CA ASP A 802 5.37 60.41 -8.92
C ASP A 802 4.32 61.59 -9.08
N PRO A 803 3.42 61.91 -8.10
CA PRO A 803 3.66 61.78 -6.65
C PRO A 803 2.50 61.47 -5.65
N ASP A 804 2.95 61.08 -4.45
CA ASP A 804 2.52 61.34 -3.03
C ASP A 804 1.55 62.53 -2.74
N PRO A 805 0.98 62.77 -1.51
CA PRO A 805 0.73 61.93 -0.30
C PRO A 805 -0.72 62.03 0.31
N GLU A 806 -0.96 61.23 1.36
CA GLU A 806 -1.73 61.50 2.61
C GLU A 806 -3.28 61.73 2.68
N LEU A 807 -3.79 61.24 3.83
CA LEU A 807 -5.10 61.29 4.51
C LEU A 807 -5.58 62.75 4.83
N PRO A 808 -6.78 63.06 5.43
CA PRO A 808 -7.58 62.21 6.35
C PRO A 808 -9.12 62.47 6.52
N ASP A 809 -9.74 61.63 7.37
CA ASP A 809 -10.68 61.93 8.48
C ASP A 809 -12.10 62.58 8.41
N VAL A 810 -12.95 62.01 9.30
CA VAL A 810 -14.18 62.44 10.04
C VAL A 810 -15.52 62.95 9.43
N ASP A 811 -16.57 62.22 9.83
CA ASP A 811 -17.84 62.58 10.52
C ASP A 811 -19.02 63.41 9.94
N ASP A 812 -20.19 62.89 10.35
CA ASP A 812 -21.44 63.52 10.82
C ASP A 812 -22.60 63.94 9.86
N CYS A 813 -23.75 63.26 10.08
CA CYS A 813 -25.10 63.80 10.35
C CYS A 813 -25.82 64.77 9.36
N ASP A 814 -27.16 64.81 9.24
CA ASP A 814 -28.28 64.16 9.96
C ASP A 814 -29.63 64.24 9.17
N ALA A 815 -30.65 63.49 9.62
CA ALA A 815 -32.12 63.70 9.48
C ALA A 815 -32.78 63.77 8.05
N ASP A 816 -34.07 63.46 7.83
CA ASP A 816 -35.25 63.42 8.74
C ASP A 816 -36.34 62.38 8.32
N CYS A 817 -37.32 62.13 9.21
CA CYS A 817 -38.24 60.97 9.29
C CYS A 817 -39.66 61.07 8.65
N THR A 818 -40.39 59.92 8.77
CA THR A 818 -41.87 59.70 8.90
C THR A 818 -42.66 59.25 7.64
N THR A 819 -43.78 58.48 7.65
CA THR A 819 -44.76 57.93 8.66
C THR A 819 -45.32 56.56 8.17
N ASN A 820 -46.23 55.76 8.78
CA ASN A 820 -46.62 55.32 10.15
C ASN A 820 -48.03 54.58 10.08
N ARG A 821 -48.11 53.22 10.12
CA ARG A 821 -49.22 52.32 10.61
C ARG A 821 -50.69 52.40 10.04
N PRO A 822 -51.67 51.46 10.29
CA PRO A 822 -51.71 50.05 10.80
C PRO A 822 -52.67 49.02 10.05
N ARG A 823 -52.81 47.78 10.60
CA ARG A 823 -53.79 46.64 10.38
C ARG A 823 -55.32 47.05 10.54
N PRO A 824 -56.39 46.20 10.32
CA PRO A 824 -56.48 44.72 10.17
C PRO A 824 -57.50 44.08 9.13
N GLU A 825 -57.43 42.74 8.98
CA GLU A 825 -58.43 41.68 8.61
C GLU A 825 -59.72 41.96 7.78
N LEU A 826 -59.98 41.12 6.74
CA LEU A 826 -61.24 40.33 6.54
C LEU A 826 -61.27 39.39 5.30
N ILE A 827 -61.49 38.10 5.60
CA ILE A 827 -62.13 36.94 4.94
C ILE A 827 -62.78 37.04 3.51
N ASP A 828 -62.44 36.03 2.69
CA ASP A 828 -63.18 35.28 1.61
C ASP A 828 -63.65 35.93 0.29
N ASP A 829 -63.09 35.44 -0.84
CA ASP A 829 -63.84 34.81 -1.96
C ASP A 829 -62.86 34.25 -3.02
N ASN A 830 -62.85 32.92 -3.21
CA ASN A 830 -62.19 32.20 -4.33
C ASN A 830 -63.14 32.27 -5.58
N PRO A 831 -62.70 32.19 -6.87
CA PRO A 831 -61.55 31.40 -7.33
C PRO A 831 -60.65 31.94 -8.46
N GLU A 832 -59.49 31.27 -8.58
CA GLU A 832 -58.64 31.10 -9.76
C GLU A 832 -58.07 32.35 -10.47
N VAL A 833 -56.77 32.59 -10.27
CA VAL A 833 -55.72 32.44 -11.31
C VAL A 833 -54.37 32.23 -10.59
N VAL A 834 -53.55 31.31 -11.13
CA VAL A 834 -52.21 30.94 -10.62
C VAL A 834 -51.22 32.12 -10.69
N ILE A 835 -50.51 32.38 -9.59
CA ILE A 835 -49.19 33.02 -9.62
C ILE A 835 -48.26 32.20 -8.70
N SER A 836 -47.28 31.55 -9.31
CA SER A 836 -46.16 30.91 -8.63
C SER A 836 -45.23 31.99 -8.04
N VAL A 837 -44.80 31.78 -6.80
CA VAL A 837 -43.59 32.43 -6.25
C VAL A 837 -42.72 31.31 -5.70
N GLU A 838 -41.79 30.88 -6.53
CA GLU A 838 -40.82 29.83 -6.25
C GLU A 838 -39.60 30.46 -5.54
N PRO A 839 -39.09 29.88 -4.44
CA PRO A 839 -37.83 30.32 -3.85
C PRO A 839 -36.70 30.16 -4.88
N GLN A 840 -35.85 31.18 -5.03
CA GLN A 840 -34.70 31.10 -5.93
C GLN A 840 -33.67 30.11 -5.38
N LEU A 841 -33.72 28.87 -5.89
CA LEU A 841 -32.72 27.83 -5.68
C LEU A 841 -31.42 28.21 -6.40
N LEU A 842 -30.27 27.86 -5.82
CA LEU A 842 -28.96 27.98 -6.50
C LEU A 842 -28.89 26.94 -7.63
N PRO A 843 -28.72 27.35 -8.90
CA PRO A 843 -28.70 26.41 -10.03
C PRO A 843 -27.61 25.33 -9.90
N ASP A 844 -26.45 25.70 -9.35
CA ASP A 844 -25.27 24.85 -9.28
C ASP A 844 -25.47 23.69 -8.29
N ALA A 845 -26.08 23.95 -7.13
CA ALA A 845 -26.41 22.91 -6.15
C ALA A 845 -27.46 21.91 -6.70
N GLN A 846 -28.42 22.37 -7.49
CA GLN A 846 -29.38 21.46 -8.16
C GLN A 846 -28.71 20.60 -9.22
N GLN A 847 -27.75 21.14 -9.97
CA GLN A 847 -26.96 20.36 -10.93
C GLN A 847 -26.03 19.35 -10.24
N ALA A 848 -25.42 19.72 -9.11
CA ALA A 848 -24.59 18.82 -8.32
C ALA A 848 -25.40 17.63 -7.78
N ILE A 849 -26.58 17.88 -7.19
CA ILE A 849 -27.51 16.80 -6.77
C ILE A 849 -27.85 15.90 -7.96
N LEU A 850 -28.32 16.47 -9.07
CA LEU A 850 -28.74 15.67 -10.24
C LEU A 850 -27.58 14.84 -10.82
N ARG A 851 -26.38 15.41 -10.93
CA ARG A 851 -25.17 14.71 -11.38
C ARG A 851 -24.83 13.54 -10.47
N ASN A 852 -24.74 13.78 -9.16
CA ASN A 852 -24.32 12.78 -8.19
C ASN A 852 -25.36 11.66 -8.07
N GLU A 853 -26.65 12.03 -8.00
CA GLU A 853 -27.77 11.08 -7.96
C GLU A 853 -27.88 10.22 -9.22
N THR A 854 -27.65 10.80 -10.40
CA THR A 854 -27.60 10.05 -11.67
C THR A 854 -26.44 9.08 -11.65
N ARG A 855 -25.22 9.57 -11.33
CA ARG A 855 -23.99 8.77 -11.28
C ARG A 855 -24.15 7.54 -10.38
N TYR A 856 -24.53 7.73 -9.12
CA TYR A 856 -24.61 6.61 -8.18
C TYR A 856 -25.78 5.67 -8.51
N THR A 857 -26.88 6.19 -9.05
CA THR A 857 -27.98 5.32 -9.52
C THR A 857 -27.55 4.45 -10.69
N ASP A 858 -26.91 5.03 -11.72
CA ASP A 858 -26.39 4.30 -12.88
C ASP A 858 -25.36 3.24 -12.44
N GLU A 859 -24.41 3.62 -11.58
CA GLU A 859 -23.36 2.73 -11.02
C GLU A 859 -23.95 1.51 -10.28
N PHE A 860 -24.97 1.71 -9.44
CA PHE A 860 -25.66 0.59 -8.78
C PHE A 860 -26.61 -0.16 -9.72
N GLN A 861 -27.22 0.47 -10.73
CA GLN A 861 -28.03 -0.24 -11.72
C GLN A 861 -27.18 -1.20 -12.56
N ASP A 862 -26.03 -0.74 -13.03
CA ASP A 862 -25.09 -1.54 -13.81
C ASP A 862 -24.50 -2.69 -12.95
N TYR A 863 -23.97 -2.38 -11.75
CA TYR A 863 -23.37 -3.39 -10.87
C TYR A 863 -24.37 -4.42 -10.33
N LEU A 864 -25.61 -4.01 -10.00
CA LEU A 864 -26.64 -4.92 -9.48
C LEU A 864 -27.51 -5.57 -10.59
N ASN A 865 -27.22 -5.27 -11.86
CA ASN A 865 -27.97 -5.72 -13.05
C ASN A 865 -29.47 -5.42 -12.96
N LEU A 866 -29.79 -4.16 -12.66
CA LEU A 866 -31.16 -3.65 -12.54
C LEU A 866 -31.66 -3.16 -13.91
N GLY A 867 -32.92 -3.42 -14.21
CA GLY A 867 -33.54 -2.84 -15.41
C GLY A 867 -33.70 -1.32 -15.26
N THR A 868 -33.49 -0.57 -16.34
CA THR A 868 -33.57 0.91 -16.40
C THR A 868 -34.96 1.52 -16.09
N GLU A 869 -35.93 0.72 -15.63
CA GLU A 869 -37.20 1.16 -15.07
C GLU A 869 -37.18 1.22 -13.51
N GLU A 870 -36.18 0.63 -12.83
CA GLU A 870 -35.99 0.71 -11.36
C GLU A 870 -35.26 1.99 -10.95
N GLY A 871 -36.00 3.10 -10.78
CA GLY A 871 -35.49 4.33 -10.17
C GLY A 871 -35.79 5.57 -10.99
N THR A 872 -36.90 6.25 -10.69
CA THR A 872 -37.18 7.56 -11.30
C THR A 872 -36.47 8.62 -10.46
N ILE A 873 -35.46 9.30 -11.01
CA ILE A 873 -34.70 10.32 -10.28
C ILE A 873 -35.68 11.36 -9.69
N PRO A 874 -35.83 11.42 -8.36
CA PRO A 874 -36.80 12.30 -7.73
C PRO A 874 -36.35 13.75 -7.85
N ASN A 875 -37.28 14.66 -8.13
CA ASN A 875 -36.92 16.08 -8.09
C ASN A 875 -36.71 16.54 -6.65
N LEU A 876 -35.81 17.50 -6.45
CA LEU A 876 -35.46 18.01 -5.12
C LEU A 876 -36.69 18.33 -4.22
N PRO A 877 -37.76 19.02 -4.70
CA PRO A 877 -38.98 19.21 -3.92
C PRO A 877 -39.66 17.94 -3.40
N GLN A 878 -39.60 16.82 -4.13
CA GLN A 878 -40.11 15.53 -3.65
C GLN A 878 -39.24 14.98 -2.52
N VAL A 879 -37.91 15.01 -2.66
CA VAL A 879 -36.98 14.55 -1.62
C VAL A 879 -37.17 15.37 -0.34
N GLN A 880 -37.21 16.70 -0.43
CA GLN A 880 -37.44 17.58 0.72
C GLN A 880 -38.81 17.37 1.38
N MET A 881 -39.85 17.04 0.59
CA MET A 881 -41.17 16.70 1.11
C MET A 881 -41.15 15.41 1.94
N GLU A 882 -40.51 14.34 1.45
CA GLU A 882 -40.35 13.10 2.22
C GLU A 882 -39.53 13.33 3.50
N LEU A 883 -38.39 14.03 3.41
CA LEU A 883 -37.56 14.40 4.58
C LEU A 883 -38.34 15.24 5.61
N SER A 884 -39.28 16.09 5.16
CA SER A 884 -40.18 16.86 6.03
C SER A 884 -41.21 15.98 6.74
N LEU A 885 -41.79 14.99 6.05
CA LEU A 885 -42.72 14.04 6.64
C LEU A 885 -42.02 13.17 7.70
N ILE A 886 -40.80 12.70 7.41
CA ILE A 886 -39.98 11.96 8.37
C ILE A 886 -39.71 12.82 9.61
N ALA A 887 -39.31 14.08 9.45
CA ALA A 887 -39.07 14.99 10.57
C ALA A 887 -40.34 15.24 11.42
N GLU A 888 -41.53 15.36 10.79
CA GLU A 888 -42.80 15.55 11.49
C GLU A 888 -43.29 14.28 12.21
N GLU A 889 -43.17 13.11 11.59
CA GLU A 889 -43.66 11.84 12.15
C GLU A 889 -42.74 11.24 13.21
N THR A 890 -41.41 11.39 13.06
CA THR A 890 -40.42 10.77 13.95
C THR A 890 -39.89 11.72 15.03
N GLY A 891 -39.91 13.03 14.78
CA GLY A 891 -39.22 14.03 15.61
C GLY A 891 -37.70 14.06 15.42
N GLU A 892 -37.15 13.34 14.44
CA GLU A 892 -35.72 13.26 14.14
C GLU A 892 -35.44 13.83 12.73
N PRO A 893 -35.10 15.13 12.58
CA PRO A 893 -34.93 15.75 11.27
C PRO A 893 -33.71 15.15 10.52
N PRO A 894 -33.91 14.55 9.34
CA PRO A 894 -32.84 13.91 8.58
C PRO A 894 -32.18 14.87 7.55
N ALA A 895 -30.90 14.66 7.28
CA ALA A 895 -30.19 15.24 6.14
C ALA A 895 -29.57 14.13 5.27
N ILE A 896 -29.56 14.32 3.95
CA ILE A 896 -28.83 13.47 2.99
C ILE A 896 -27.56 14.23 2.58
N ILE A 897 -26.39 13.60 2.74
CA ILE A 897 -25.08 14.15 2.38
C ILE A 897 -24.52 13.32 1.22
N TYR A 898 -24.39 13.93 0.04
CA TYR A 898 -23.58 13.40 -1.04
C TYR A 898 -22.13 13.82 -0.83
N VAL A 899 -21.23 12.84 -0.82
CA VAL A 899 -19.77 13.03 -0.88
C VAL A 899 -19.35 12.77 -2.32
N SER A 900 -18.65 13.70 -2.94
CA SER A 900 -18.31 13.62 -4.38
C SER A 900 -17.02 14.38 -4.69
N PHE A 901 -16.53 14.28 -5.92
CA PHE A 901 -15.27 14.89 -6.35
C PHE A 901 -15.42 15.63 -7.69
N VAL A 902 -14.76 16.79 -7.81
CA VAL A 902 -14.80 17.69 -8.97
C VAL A 902 -13.38 18.15 -9.33
N PRO A 903 -13.07 18.48 -10.60
CA PRO A 903 -11.69 18.82 -10.99
C PRO A 903 -11.17 20.08 -10.29
N GLY A 904 -9.94 20.00 -9.74
CA GLY A 904 -9.30 21.09 -9.01
C GLY A 904 -9.24 22.42 -9.79
N ASP A 905 -9.02 22.35 -11.09
CA ASP A 905 -9.00 23.48 -12.02
C ASP A 905 -10.33 24.27 -12.07
N THR A 906 -11.43 23.70 -11.57
CA THR A 906 -12.77 24.33 -11.52
C THR A 906 -13.11 24.96 -10.17
N ALA A 907 -12.19 24.94 -9.20
CA ALA A 907 -12.38 25.47 -7.87
C ALA A 907 -12.59 27.00 -7.87
N GLY A 908 -13.85 27.44 -7.82
CA GLY A 908 -14.23 28.83 -7.53
C GLY A 908 -14.81 29.65 -8.69
N GLU A 909 -14.96 29.10 -9.89
CA GLU A 909 -15.66 29.80 -10.99
C GLU A 909 -17.19 29.58 -10.97
N PRO A 910 -18.02 30.62 -10.80
CA PRO A 910 -19.48 30.49 -10.89
C PRO A 910 -19.91 30.10 -12.30
N GLY A 911 -20.48 28.90 -12.45
CA GLY A 911 -20.90 28.35 -13.74
C GLY A 911 -19.84 27.53 -14.48
N ALA A 912 -18.78 27.07 -13.81
CA ALA A 912 -17.92 26.01 -14.33
C ALA A 912 -18.77 24.80 -14.76
N VAL A 913 -18.56 24.31 -15.99
CA VAL A 913 -19.38 23.22 -16.55
C VAL A 913 -19.09 21.95 -15.77
N ALA A 914 -20.10 21.46 -15.04
CA ALA A 914 -20.06 20.18 -14.36
C ALA A 914 -19.50 19.09 -15.29
N PRO A 915 -18.53 18.26 -14.84
CA PRO A 915 -18.01 17.17 -15.67
C PRO A 915 -19.17 16.29 -16.13
N LYS A 916 -19.09 15.82 -17.38
CA LYS A 916 -20.13 14.96 -17.96
C LYS A 916 -20.32 13.71 -17.10
N ALA A 917 -21.57 13.25 -16.98
CA ALA A 917 -21.84 11.91 -16.45
C ALA A 917 -20.99 10.88 -17.20
N GLY A 918 -20.37 9.95 -16.46
CA GLY A 918 -19.40 8.98 -16.99
C GLY A 918 -17.92 9.44 -16.99
N ARG A 919 -17.54 10.50 -16.25
CA ARG A 919 -16.12 10.77 -15.94
C ARG A 919 -15.69 10.05 -14.64
N GLU A 920 -14.65 9.23 -14.75
CA GLU A 920 -13.94 8.64 -13.61
C GLU A 920 -13.31 9.71 -12.70
N ILE A 921 -13.32 9.46 -11.39
CA ILE A 921 -12.70 10.37 -10.42
C ILE A 921 -11.19 10.23 -10.55
N GLN A 922 -10.49 11.35 -10.67
CA GLN A 922 -9.03 11.39 -10.72
C GLN A 922 -8.45 11.65 -9.33
N ALA A 923 -7.22 11.19 -9.08
CA ALA A 923 -6.49 11.40 -7.83
C ALA A 923 -6.49 12.87 -7.36
N THR A 924 -6.38 13.80 -8.32
CA THR A 924 -6.32 15.26 -8.12
C THR A 924 -7.68 15.97 -8.13
N ASP A 925 -8.80 15.25 -8.32
CA ASP A 925 -10.12 15.85 -8.15
C ASP A 925 -10.35 16.18 -6.66
N ILE A 926 -10.98 17.32 -6.37
CA ILE A 926 -11.16 17.86 -5.03
C ILE A 926 -12.56 17.58 -4.46
N LEU A 927 -12.64 17.47 -3.13
CA LEU A 927 -13.85 17.14 -2.39
C LEU A 927 -14.99 18.17 -2.60
N GLU A 928 -16.17 17.66 -2.93
CA GLU A 928 -17.44 18.38 -3.01
C GLU A 928 -18.48 17.69 -2.11
N LEU A 929 -19.11 18.47 -1.22
CA LEU A 929 -20.19 18.02 -0.34
C LEU A 929 -21.50 18.70 -0.74
N VAL A 930 -22.56 17.91 -0.90
CA VAL A 930 -23.90 18.40 -1.24
C VAL A 930 -24.93 17.88 -0.25
N VAL A 931 -25.61 18.77 0.47
CA VAL A 931 -26.55 18.40 1.54
C VAL A 931 -27.98 18.80 1.20
N ILE A 932 -28.89 17.83 1.31
CA ILE A 932 -30.35 18.03 1.24
C ILE A 932 -30.93 17.89 2.65
N THR A 933 -31.70 18.89 3.08
CA THR A 933 -32.41 18.91 4.38
C THR A 933 -33.92 19.08 4.15
N PRO A 934 -34.78 18.88 5.18
CA PRO A 934 -36.23 18.92 5.03
C PRO A 934 -36.73 20.27 4.50
N ASP A 935 -36.14 21.35 4.99
CA ASP A 935 -36.44 22.73 4.62
C ASP A 935 -35.19 23.52 4.21
N GLY A 936 -35.40 24.70 3.61
CA GLY A 936 -34.35 25.59 3.13
C GLY A 936 -33.70 25.14 1.81
N PRO A 937 -32.77 25.95 1.26
CA PRO A 937 -32.00 25.56 0.07
C PRO A 937 -30.96 24.49 0.41
N PRO A 938 -30.59 23.61 -0.56
CA PRO A 938 -29.46 22.70 -0.40
C PRO A 938 -28.15 23.44 -0.10
N ILE A 939 -27.24 22.75 0.58
CA ILE A 939 -25.92 23.26 0.92
C ILE A 939 -24.92 22.64 -0.07
N LEU A 940 -24.02 23.45 -0.61
CA LEU A 940 -22.90 23.03 -1.46
C LEU A 940 -21.61 23.57 -0.85
N LYS A 941 -20.62 22.70 -0.63
CA LYS A 941 -19.27 23.05 -0.19
C LYS A 941 -18.27 22.38 -1.12
N THR A 942 -17.20 23.08 -1.46
CA THR A 942 -16.04 22.51 -2.18
C THR A 942 -14.81 22.78 -1.32
N LEU A 943 -14.02 21.76 -1.06
CA LEU A 943 -12.84 21.81 -0.18
C LEU A 943 -11.60 21.42 -0.97
N PRO A 944 -10.43 22.06 -0.76
CA PRO A 944 -9.18 21.76 -1.46
C PRO A 944 -8.51 20.49 -0.91
N VAL A 945 -9.29 19.41 -0.74
CA VAL A 945 -8.85 18.09 -0.28
C VAL A 945 -8.94 17.15 -1.48
N GLN A 946 -7.82 16.58 -1.89
CA GLN A 946 -7.76 15.72 -3.08
C GLN A 946 -8.35 14.34 -2.80
N HIS A 947 -8.91 13.70 -3.83
CA HIS A 947 -9.49 12.36 -3.77
C HIS A 947 -8.51 11.35 -3.15
N GLU A 948 -7.27 11.34 -3.64
CA GLU A 948 -6.22 10.44 -3.18
C GLU A 948 -5.84 10.67 -1.71
N GLN A 949 -5.76 11.94 -1.28
CA GLN A 949 -5.49 12.31 0.12
C GLN A 949 -6.61 11.82 1.06
N LEU A 950 -7.85 11.94 0.62
CA LEU A 950 -9.02 11.51 1.39
C LEU A 950 -9.11 9.98 1.45
N GLN A 951 -8.92 9.28 0.33
CA GLN A 951 -8.84 7.82 0.27
C GLN A 951 -7.74 7.28 1.19
N ARG A 952 -6.48 7.73 1.03
CA ARG A 952 -5.36 7.33 1.91
C ARG A 952 -5.65 7.54 3.39
N THR A 953 -6.38 8.60 3.74
CA THR A 953 -6.78 8.87 5.13
C THR A 953 -7.91 7.93 5.59
N ALA A 954 -8.89 7.63 4.75
CA ALA A 954 -9.96 6.67 5.01
C ALA A 954 -9.40 5.24 5.21
N ASP A 955 -8.43 4.81 4.39
CA ASP A 955 -7.74 3.53 4.54
C ASP A 955 -6.96 3.45 5.84
N ARG A 956 -6.16 4.46 6.16
CA ARG A 956 -5.45 4.55 7.44
C ARG A 956 -6.43 4.48 8.62
N PHE A 957 -7.58 5.14 8.53
CA PHE A 957 -8.60 5.10 9.57
C PHE A 957 -9.22 3.70 9.73
N ARG A 958 -9.69 3.08 8.64
CA ARG A 958 -10.20 1.70 8.62
C ARG A 958 -9.20 0.72 9.23
N ARG A 959 -7.96 0.74 8.73
CA ARG A 959 -6.88 -0.16 9.15
C ARG A 959 -6.52 0.01 10.64
N ASN A 960 -6.55 1.23 11.18
CA ASN A 960 -6.32 1.49 12.60
C ASN A 960 -7.49 1.04 13.50
N VAL A 961 -8.75 1.11 13.03
CA VAL A 961 -9.92 0.66 13.80
C VAL A 961 -9.99 -0.86 13.92
N ILE A 962 -9.60 -1.61 12.87
CA ILE A 962 -9.74 -3.07 12.84
C ILE A 962 -8.58 -3.87 13.45
N ASN A 963 -7.39 -3.27 13.62
CA ASN A 963 -6.19 -4.00 14.04
C ASN A 963 -6.25 -4.42 15.53
N PRO A 964 -6.28 -5.74 15.85
CA PRO A 964 -6.39 -6.21 17.25
C PRO A 964 -5.24 -5.79 18.15
N GLY A 965 -4.03 -5.65 17.60
CA GLY A 965 -2.86 -5.15 18.34
C GLY A 965 -2.99 -3.69 18.76
N ARG A 966 -3.88 -2.92 18.12
CA ARG A 966 -4.10 -1.48 18.36
C ARG A 966 -5.32 -1.16 19.24
N PHE A 967 -6.12 -2.15 19.67
CA PHE A 967 -7.35 -1.95 20.48
C PHE A 967 -7.16 -1.21 21.82
N ARG A 968 -5.93 -1.17 22.35
CA ARG A 968 -5.59 -0.42 23.59
C ARG A 968 -4.92 0.93 23.33
N THR A 969 -4.81 1.34 22.07
CA THR A 969 -4.25 2.62 21.62
C THR A 969 -5.36 3.57 21.14
N ARG A 970 -4.98 4.78 20.74
CA ARG A 970 -5.89 5.78 20.13
C ARG A 970 -5.40 6.24 18.75
N THR A 971 -4.60 5.41 18.06
CA THR A 971 -3.98 5.76 16.76
C THR A 971 -4.97 5.99 15.63
N TYR A 972 -6.22 5.51 15.76
CA TYR A 972 -7.31 5.83 14.84
C TYR A 972 -7.76 7.30 14.92
N LEU A 973 -7.55 8.01 16.03
CA LEU A 973 -8.12 9.35 16.24
C LEU A 973 -7.59 10.40 15.28
N SER A 974 -6.31 10.39 14.91
CA SER A 974 -5.74 11.39 14.00
C SER A 974 -6.40 11.34 12.61
N ALA A 975 -6.60 10.13 12.08
CA ALA A 975 -7.30 9.92 10.82
C ALA A 975 -8.81 10.20 10.95
N ALA A 976 -9.43 9.82 12.08
CA ALA A 976 -10.84 10.16 12.38
C ALA A 976 -11.10 11.68 12.42
N GLN A 977 -10.16 12.44 13.01
CA GLN A 977 -10.21 13.90 13.13
C GLN A 977 -10.02 14.59 11.78
N ALA A 978 -9.04 14.14 10.98
CA ALA A 978 -8.85 14.68 9.62
C ALA A 978 -10.12 14.49 8.77
N LEU A 979 -10.71 13.29 8.79
CA LEU A 979 -11.93 12.98 8.04
C LEU A 979 -13.16 13.73 8.55
N ASP A 980 -13.34 13.89 9.87
CA ASP A 980 -14.42 14.73 10.44
C ASP A 980 -14.26 16.20 10.02
N SER A 981 -13.03 16.72 10.02
CA SER A 981 -12.71 18.09 9.61
C SER A 981 -13.01 18.39 8.13
N TRP A 982 -13.04 17.35 7.29
CA TRP A 982 -13.34 17.46 5.86
C TRP A 982 -14.79 17.15 5.53
N LEU A 983 -15.42 16.19 6.21
CA LEU A 983 -16.74 15.66 5.87
C LEU A 983 -17.89 16.26 6.71
N ILE A 984 -17.60 16.76 7.93
CA ILE A 984 -18.62 17.14 8.92
C ILE A 984 -18.46 18.59 9.39
N ASP A 985 -17.29 19.00 9.87
CA ASP A 985 -17.05 20.37 10.35
C ASP A 985 -17.47 21.48 9.35
N PRO A 986 -17.29 21.32 8.02
CA PRO A 986 -17.74 22.32 7.03
C PRO A 986 -19.27 22.48 6.94
N LEU A 987 -20.03 21.57 7.56
CA LEU A 987 -21.50 21.48 7.55
C LEU A 987 -22.13 21.71 8.93
N GLU A 988 -21.36 21.51 10.01
CA GLU A 988 -21.84 21.45 11.41
C GLU A 988 -22.70 22.65 11.82
N ALA A 989 -22.31 23.86 11.39
CA ALA A 989 -23.04 25.10 11.71
C ALA A 989 -24.44 25.12 11.08
N GLU A 990 -24.56 24.73 9.81
CA GLU A 990 -25.83 24.63 9.10
C GLU A 990 -26.69 23.44 9.59
N LEU A 991 -26.08 22.29 9.86
CA LEU A 991 -26.77 21.11 10.42
C LEU A 991 -27.37 21.44 11.80
N THR A 992 -26.59 22.06 12.68
CA THR A 992 -27.02 22.51 14.00
C THR A 992 -28.12 23.58 13.91
N GLN A 993 -27.97 24.56 13.01
CA GLN A 993 -28.97 25.60 12.81
C GLN A 993 -30.33 25.07 12.35
N ARG A 994 -30.34 24.02 11.50
CA ARG A 994 -31.56 23.36 11.01
C ARG A 994 -32.07 22.26 11.96
N GLY A 995 -31.37 22.00 13.07
CA GLY A 995 -31.77 21.01 14.08
C GLY A 995 -31.72 19.57 13.56
N ILE A 996 -30.82 19.27 12.63
CA ILE A 996 -30.64 17.92 12.08
C ILE A 996 -30.13 16.98 13.17
N THR A 997 -30.67 15.77 13.24
CA THR A 997 -30.25 14.73 14.21
C THR A 997 -29.83 13.42 13.55
N ASN A 998 -30.18 13.22 12.27
CA ASN A 998 -29.86 12.00 11.50
C ASN A 998 -29.20 12.33 10.15
N LEU A 999 -28.09 11.66 9.83
CA LEU A 999 -27.33 11.86 8.59
C LEU A 999 -27.34 10.58 7.72
N ALA A 1000 -27.78 10.71 6.47
CA ALA A 1000 -27.71 9.66 5.46
C ALA A 1000 -26.61 9.99 4.45
N PHE A 1001 -25.55 9.21 4.41
CA PHE A 1001 -24.43 9.41 3.49
C PHE A 1001 -24.66 8.67 2.17
N VAL A 1002 -24.43 9.36 1.06
CA VAL A 1002 -24.33 8.78 -0.29
C VAL A 1002 -22.87 8.98 -0.72
N MET A 1003 -22.11 7.90 -0.83
CA MET A 1003 -20.64 7.94 -0.95
C MET A 1003 -20.13 7.26 -2.23
N PRO A 1004 -19.00 7.74 -2.77
CA PRO A 1004 -18.34 7.14 -3.93
C PRO A 1004 -17.56 5.88 -3.52
N PRO A 1005 -17.06 5.12 -4.52
CA PRO A 1005 -16.05 4.09 -4.33
C PRO A 1005 -14.90 4.47 -3.38
N GLY A 1006 -14.44 3.51 -2.61
CA GLY A 1006 -13.37 3.66 -1.63
C GLY A 1006 -13.79 4.31 -0.31
N LEU A 1007 -15.02 4.84 -0.21
CA LEU A 1007 -15.55 5.47 1.01
C LEU A 1007 -16.82 4.80 1.55
N ARG A 1008 -17.43 3.84 0.86
CA ARG A 1008 -18.68 3.21 1.32
C ARG A 1008 -18.47 2.31 2.54
N SER A 1009 -17.25 1.80 2.72
CA SER A 1009 -16.85 1.05 3.91
C SER A 1009 -16.30 1.91 5.06
N LEU A 1010 -16.28 3.24 4.91
CA LEU A 1010 -15.80 4.15 5.95
C LEU A 1010 -16.70 4.04 7.21
N PRO A 1011 -16.16 3.74 8.42
CA PRO A 1011 -16.94 3.74 9.65
C PRO A 1011 -17.26 5.17 10.12
N VAL A 1012 -18.19 5.82 9.41
CA VAL A 1012 -18.58 7.22 9.63
C VAL A 1012 -19.04 7.50 11.07
N SER A 1013 -19.62 6.52 11.76
CA SER A 1013 -20.00 6.61 13.18
C SER A 1013 -18.82 6.91 14.11
N ALA A 1014 -17.61 6.52 13.73
CA ALA A 1014 -16.37 6.71 14.50
C ALA A 1014 -15.48 7.87 14.02
N LEU A 1015 -15.95 8.70 13.07
CA LEU A 1015 -15.35 10.04 12.87
C LEU A 1015 -15.41 10.84 14.17
N HIS A 1016 -14.47 11.75 14.42
CA HIS A 1016 -14.28 12.33 15.74
C HIS A 1016 -13.77 13.78 15.67
N ASN A 1017 -14.55 14.76 16.12
CA ASN A 1017 -14.23 16.19 15.95
C ASN A 1017 -13.11 16.74 16.85
N GLY A 1018 -12.57 15.90 17.73
CA GLY A 1018 -11.55 16.28 18.73
C GLY A 1018 -12.01 16.07 20.16
N ASP A 1019 -13.31 16.22 20.41
CA ASP A 1019 -13.96 16.01 21.71
C ASP A 1019 -14.92 14.81 21.73
N GLN A 1020 -15.64 14.56 20.63
CA GLN A 1020 -16.71 13.57 20.53
C GLN A 1020 -16.71 12.82 19.19
N PHE A 1021 -17.16 11.57 19.22
CA PHE A 1021 -17.47 10.81 18.00
C PHE A 1021 -18.72 11.35 17.28
N LEU A 1022 -18.81 11.14 15.97
CA LEU A 1022 -19.96 11.54 15.17
C LEU A 1022 -21.26 10.88 15.68
N ILE A 1023 -21.18 9.63 16.15
CA ILE A 1023 -22.30 8.91 16.74
C ILE A 1023 -22.80 9.49 18.08
N GLU A 1024 -21.98 10.30 18.77
CA GLU A 1024 -22.43 11.06 19.94
C GLU A 1024 -23.27 12.28 19.54
N ARG A 1025 -23.07 12.82 18.34
CA ARG A 1025 -23.78 14.00 17.81
C ARG A 1025 -25.04 13.61 17.03
N TYR A 1026 -24.91 12.73 16.03
CA TYR A 1026 -25.96 12.35 15.08
C TYR A 1026 -26.18 10.82 15.06
N SER A 1027 -27.36 10.36 14.64
CA SER A 1027 -27.48 9.00 14.09
C SER A 1027 -27.04 9.01 12.62
N VAL A 1028 -26.45 7.90 12.15
CA VAL A 1028 -25.84 7.85 10.81
C VAL A 1028 -26.25 6.59 10.05
N GLY A 1029 -26.26 6.66 8.73
CA GLY A 1029 -26.47 5.54 7.82
C GLY A 1029 -25.91 5.79 6.42
N LEU A 1030 -25.79 4.73 5.63
CA LEU A 1030 -25.36 4.72 4.23
C LEU A 1030 -26.58 4.52 3.31
N MET A 1031 -26.61 5.21 2.17
CA MET A 1031 -27.65 5.09 1.16
C MET A 1031 -27.00 4.93 -0.23
N PRO A 1032 -27.39 3.93 -1.06
CA PRO A 1032 -26.81 3.72 -2.40
C PRO A 1032 -27.07 4.89 -3.35
N SER A 1033 -28.34 5.24 -3.50
CA SER A 1033 -28.83 6.48 -4.09
C SER A 1033 -30.25 6.72 -3.58
N VAL A 1034 -30.78 7.93 -3.78
CA VAL A 1034 -32.16 8.24 -3.39
C VAL A 1034 -33.18 7.54 -4.30
N SER A 1035 -32.84 7.35 -5.57
CA SER A 1035 -33.68 6.71 -6.59
C SER A 1035 -33.86 5.22 -6.37
N LEU A 1036 -32.89 4.57 -5.72
CA LEU A 1036 -32.91 3.14 -5.37
C LEU A 1036 -33.41 2.87 -3.93
N THR A 1037 -33.76 3.91 -3.17
CA THR A 1037 -34.13 3.79 -1.75
C THR A 1037 -35.56 4.26 -1.49
N ASP A 1038 -36.37 3.41 -0.84
CA ASP A 1038 -37.72 3.80 -0.40
C ASP A 1038 -37.65 4.68 0.86
N LEU A 1039 -37.74 6.00 0.67
CA LEU A 1039 -37.70 6.99 1.75
C LEU A 1039 -38.93 6.97 2.67
N ARG A 1040 -39.99 6.20 2.38
CA ARG A 1040 -41.23 6.28 3.17
C ARG A 1040 -41.09 5.62 4.54
N TYR A 1041 -41.22 6.42 5.60
CA TYR A 1041 -41.18 5.97 6.98
C TYR A 1041 -42.23 4.89 7.29
N VAL A 1042 -41.83 3.88 8.06
CA VAL A 1042 -42.71 2.87 8.65
C VAL A 1042 -42.20 2.54 10.05
N ASP A 1043 -43.08 2.68 11.04
CA ASP A 1043 -42.80 2.31 12.43
C ASP A 1043 -42.75 0.77 12.59
N VAL A 1044 -41.53 0.23 12.67
CA VAL A 1044 -41.30 -1.21 12.83
C VAL A 1044 -41.73 -1.76 14.19
N ARG A 1045 -42.00 -0.92 15.20
CA ARG A 1045 -42.36 -1.34 16.58
C ARG A 1045 -43.70 -2.09 16.67
N GLN A 1046 -44.51 -2.04 15.62
CA GLN A 1046 -45.77 -2.79 15.50
C GLN A 1046 -45.64 -4.07 14.65
N THR A 1047 -44.42 -4.43 14.25
CA THR A 1047 -44.13 -5.61 13.40
C THR A 1047 -43.48 -6.73 14.21
N GLU A 1048 -43.62 -7.98 13.75
CA GLU A 1048 -43.00 -9.14 14.38
C GLU A 1048 -41.67 -9.51 13.73
N VAL A 1049 -40.76 -10.10 14.51
CA VAL A 1049 -39.42 -10.53 14.06
C VAL A 1049 -39.40 -12.02 13.69
N LEU A 1050 -38.68 -12.36 12.64
CA LEU A 1050 -38.24 -13.71 12.34
C LEU A 1050 -36.72 -13.78 12.53
N ALA A 1051 -36.27 -14.39 13.64
CA ALA A 1051 -34.87 -14.50 13.99
C ALA A 1051 -34.34 -15.88 13.60
N MET A 1052 -33.40 -15.98 12.67
CA MET A 1052 -32.90 -17.25 12.15
C MET A 1052 -31.38 -17.29 12.19
N GLY A 1053 -30.78 -18.45 12.39
CA GLY A 1053 -29.32 -18.55 12.37
C GLY A 1053 -28.74 -19.94 12.56
N ALA A 1054 -27.42 -20.02 12.49
CA ALA A 1054 -26.66 -21.23 12.77
C ALA A 1054 -25.50 -20.94 13.72
N SER A 1055 -25.31 -21.85 14.68
CA SER A 1055 -24.21 -21.84 15.65
C SER A 1055 -23.17 -22.91 15.36
N ASP A 1056 -23.54 -23.92 14.57
CA ASP A 1056 -22.75 -25.10 14.20
C ASP A 1056 -22.68 -25.14 12.66
N PHE A 1057 -21.51 -25.49 12.12
CA PHE A 1057 -21.19 -25.43 10.69
C PHE A 1057 -20.21 -26.55 10.33
N ALA A 1058 -20.33 -27.10 9.13
CA ALA A 1058 -19.44 -28.17 8.67
C ALA A 1058 -18.05 -27.67 8.24
N ASP A 1059 -17.96 -26.40 7.84
CA ASP A 1059 -16.85 -25.79 7.11
C ASP A 1059 -16.50 -24.35 7.61
N GLN A 1060 -17.05 -23.95 8.76
CA GLN A 1060 -16.81 -22.64 9.40
C GLN A 1060 -16.66 -22.80 10.92
N PRO A 1061 -16.06 -21.83 11.64
CA PRO A 1061 -16.02 -21.83 13.10
C PRO A 1061 -17.43 -21.77 13.71
N GLU A 1062 -17.62 -22.46 14.84
CA GLU A 1062 -18.85 -22.36 15.63
C GLU A 1062 -19.10 -20.91 16.12
N LEU A 1063 -20.38 -20.53 16.21
CA LEU A 1063 -20.84 -19.23 16.72
C LEU A 1063 -21.70 -19.45 17.98
N PRO A 1064 -21.08 -19.69 19.16
CA PRO A 1064 -21.79 -20.10 20.38
C PRO A 1064 -22.70 -19.01 20.99
N ALA A 1065 -22.59 -17.73 20.62
CA ALA A 1065 -23.52 -16.69 21.06
C ALA A 1065 -24.84 -16.70 20.28
N VAL A 1066 -24.86 -17.15 19.01
CA VAL A 1066 -26.05 -17.15 18.13
C VAL A 1066 -27.32 -17.76 18.74
N PRO A 1067 -27.30 -18.94 19.40
CA PRO A 1067 -28.52 -19.51 20.01
C PRO A 1067 -29.12 -18.60 21.09
N ILE A 1068 -28.27 -17.83 21.75
CA ILE A 1068 -28.58 -16.99 22.90
C ILE A 1068 -29.05 -15.61 22.42
N GLU A 1069 -28.42 -15.04 21.39
CA GLU A 1069 -28.88 -13.85 20.67
C GLU A 1069 -30.31 -14.06 20.13
N LEU A 1070 -30.52 -15.09 19.32
CA LEU A 1070 -31.80 -15.36 18.66
C LEU A 1070 -32.96 -15.55 19.65
N SER A 1071 -32.73 -16.32 20.71
CA SER A 1071 -33.74 -16.56 21.74
C SER A 1071 -33.98 -15.33 22.61
N THR A 1072 -32.97 -14.52 22.89
CA THR A 1072 -33.15 -13.24 23.62
C THR A 1072 -33.95 -12.25 22.79
N ILE A 1073 -33.67 -12.13 21.49
CA ILE A 1073 -34.43 -11.28 20.58
C ILE A 1073 -35.90 -11.72 20.50
N ALA A 1074 -36.18 -12.99 20.24
CA ALA A 1074 -37.54 -13.46 19.95
C ALA A 1074 -38.41 -13.82 21.18
N ASP A 1075 -37.83 -14.28 22.29
CA ASP A 1075 -38.60 -14.65 23.50
C ASP A 1075 -38.68 -13.53 24.54
N GLN A 1076 -37.74 -12.57 24.54
CA GLN A 1076 -37.60 -11.56 25.61
C GLN A 1076 -37.78 -10.11 25.12
N LEU A 1077 -37.16 -9.74 23.99
CA LEU A 1077 -37.09 -8.34 23.54
C LEU A 1077 -38.15 -7.98 22.49
N TRP A 1078 -38.55 -8.90 21.61
CA TRP A 1078 -39.40 -8.57 20.47
C TRP A 1078 -40.39 -9.69 20.15
N PRO A 1079 -41.68 -9.40 19.89
CA PRO A 1079 -42.63 -10.43 19.49
C PRO A 1079 -42.21 -11.06 18.17
N GLY A 1080 -42.02 -12.38 18.16
CA GLY A 1080 -41.53 -13.08 16.98
C GLY A 1080 -41.49 -14.59 17.11
N ASP A 1081 -40.80 -15.20 16.16
CA ASP A 1081 -40.49 -16.63 16.10
C ASP A 1081 -39.00 -16.77 15.78
N PHE A 1082 -38.33 -17.80 16.33
CA PHE A 1082 -36.92 -18.10 16.00
C PHE A 1082 -36.67 -19.51 15.46
N VAL A 1083 -35.58 -19.65 14.70
CA VAL A 1083 -35.21 -20.86 13.93
C VAL A 1083 -33.70 -21.06 14.00
N ILE A 1084 -33.22 -22.30 14.19
CA ILE A 1084 -31.78 -22.56 14.38
C ILE A 1084 -31.27 -23.81 13.64
N ASN A 1085 -29.97 -23.78 13.29
CA ASN A 1085 -29.18 -24.91 12.76
C ASN A 1085 -29.91 -25.64 11.63
N GLU A 1086 -30.21 -26.94 11.79
CA GLU A 1086 -30.88 -27.83 10.82
C GLU A 1086 -32.17 -27.26 10.19
N THR A 1087 -32.78 -26.26 10.81
CA THR A 1087 -34.01 -25.61 10.34
C THR A 1087 -33.78 -24.22 9.72
N PHE A 1088 -32.57 -23.68 9.82
CA PHE A 1088 -32.16 -22.41 9.22
C PHE A 1088 -31.76 -22.60 7.74
N THR A 1089 -32.77 -22.68 6.87
CA THR A 1089 -32.59 -22.79 5.41
C THR A 1089 -33.37 -21.70 4.67
N PRO A 1090 -33.00 -21.33 3.43
CA PRO A 1090 -33.73 -20.35 2.62
C PRO A 1090 -35.21 -20.74 2.40
N ASP A 1091 -35.49 -22.03 2.25
CA ASP A 1091 -36.86 -22.56 2.12
C ASP A 1091 -37.66 -22.41 3.42
N ALA A 1092 -37.03 -22.60 4.59
CA ALA A 1092 -37.67 -22.37 5.89
C ALA A 1092 -37.99 -20.89 6.12
N LEU A 1093 -37.12 -19.97 5.67
CA LEU A 1093 -37.35 -18.53 5.69
C LEU A 1093 -38.56 -18.15 4.81
N LYS A 1094 -38.56 -18.60 3.55
CA LYS A 1094 -39.67 -18.40 2.59
C LYS A 1094 -40.99 -18.96 3.12
N ALA A 1095 -40.97 -20.19 3.63
CA ALA A 1095 -42.16 -20.85 4.19
C ALA A 1095 -42.68 -20.19 5.49
N SER A 1096 -41.81 -19.54 6.27
CA SER A 1096 -42.21 -18.80 7.46
C SER A 1096 -42.86 -17.47 7.09
N ARG A 1097 -42.23 -16.68 6.21
CA ARG A 1097 -42.80 -15.42 5.71
C ARG A 1097 -44.10 -15.61 4.91
N ALA A 1098 -44.24 -16.72 4.18
CA ALA A 1098 -45.50 -17.08 3.51
C ALA A 1098 -46.66 -17.43 4.47
N ARG A 1099 -46.37 -17.76 5.74
CA ARG A 1099 -47.39 -18.03 6.77
C ARG A 1099 -47.79 -16.79 7.55
N LYS A 1100 -46.86 -15.85 7.75
CA LYS A 1100 -46.98 -14.68 8.62
C LYS A 1100 -46.07 -13.56 8.11
N PRO A 1101 -46.57 -12.33 7.90
CA PRO A 1101 -45.73 -11.22 7.49
C PRO A 1101 -44.87 -10.75 8.68
N TYR A 1102 -43.58 -11.04 8.64
CA TYR A 1102 -42.59 -10.49 9.57
C TYR A 1102 -42.03 -9.22 8.96
N GLY A 1103 -42.11 -8.10 9.68
CA GLY A 1103 -41.55 -6.82 9.23
C GLY A 1103 -40.05 -6.72 9.50
N ILE A 1104 -39.52 -7.55 10.40
CA ILE A 1104 -38.10 -7.66 10.72
C ILE A 1104 -37.62 -9.08 10.43
N VAL A 1105 -36.52 -9.21 9.70
CA VAL A 1105 -35.79 -10.49 9.51
C VAL A 1105 -34.39 -10.32 10.10
N HIS A 1106 -34.03 -11.16 11.05
CA HIS A 1106 -32.71 -11.17 11.67
C HIS A 1106 -32.01 -12.48 11.34
N LEU A 1107 -30.82 -12.40 10.73
CA LEU A 1107 -30.00 -13.55 10.38
C LEU A 1107 -28.67 -13.49 11.16
N ALA A 1108 -28.40 -14.49 11.99
CA ALA A 1108 -27.18 -14.60 12.80
C ALA A 1108 -26.39 -15.87 12.40
N THR A 1109 -25.26 -15.69 11.71
CA THR A 1109 -24.54 -16.75 10.98
C THR A 1109 -23.20 -16.21 10.46
N HIS A 1110 -22.50 -16.91 9.56
CA HIS A 1110 -21.39 -16.33 8.78
C HIS A 1110 -21.89 -15.68 7.48
N GLY A 1111 -21.21 -14.60 7.07
CA GLY A 1111 -21.41 -13.97 5.77
C GLY A 1111 -20.10 -13.32 5.29
N GLU A 1112 -19.93 -13.23 3.98
CA GLU A 1112 -18.70 -12.75 3.34
C GLU A 1112 -19.08 -11.99 2.06
N PHE A 1113 -18.66 -10.74 1.91
CA PHE A 1113 -18.80 -9.94 0.70
C PHE A 1113 -17.39 -9.76 0.15
N LYS A 1114 -17.15 -10.33 -1.02
CA LYS A 1114 -15.86 -10.39 -1.70
C LYS A 1114 -15.85 -9.48 -2.92
N ALA A 1115 -14.64 -9.15 -3.35
CA ALA A 1115 -14.35 -8.54 -4.64
C ALA A 1115 -14.92 -9.36 -5.82
N GLY A 1116 -15.09 -8.71 -6.96
CA GLY A 1116 -15.63 -9.28 -8.19
C GLY A 1116 -17.15 -9.44 -8.20
N SER A 1117 -17.61 -10.47 -8.89
CA SER A 1117 -19.03 -10.75 -9.11
C SER A 1117 -19.79 -11.05 -7.81
N LEU A 1118 -21.09 -10.74 -7.81
CA LEU A 1118 -22.02 -10.92 -6.70
C LEU A 1118 -22.12 -12.38 -6.19
N ASP A 1119 -21.69 -13.37 -6.98
CA ASP A 1119 -21.68 -14.78 -6.60
C ASP A 1119 -20.47 -15.18 -5.74
N ASN A 1120 -19.38 -14.40 -5.73
CA ASN A 1120 -18.27 -14.54 -4.78
C ASN A 1120 -18.69 -14.20 -3.33
N SER A 1121 -19.75 -13.39 -3.20
CA SER A 1121 -20.32 -12.89 -1.95
C SER A 1121 -21.46 -13.78 -1.48
N TYR A 1122 -21.50 -14.20 -0.21
CA TYR A 1122 -22.53 -15.12 0.31
C TYR A 1122 -22.95 -14.89 1.76
N ILE A 1123 -24.18 -15.32 2.08
CA ILE A 1123 -24.69 -15.56 3.43
C ILE A 1123 -24.72 -17.07 3.65
N GLN A 1124 -24.08 -17.56 4.70
CA GLN A 1124 -24.09 -18.98 5.05
C GLN A 1124 -25.43 -19.34 5.70
N PHE A 1125 -26.25 -20.15 5.02
CA PHE A 1125 -27.34 -20.90 5.66
C PHE A 1125 -26.82 -22.26 6.11
N TRP A 1126 -27.59 -23.01 6.90
CA TRP A 1126 -27.17 -24.33 7.38
C TRP A 1126 -26.91 -25.33 6.26
N ASP A 1127 -27.73 -25.29 5.20
CA ASP A 1127 -27.72 -26.28 4.12
C ASP A 1127 -26.96 -25.84 2.87
N GLN A 1128 -26.67 -24.54 2.74
CA GLN A 1128 -26.03 -23.96 1.55
C GLN A 1128 -25.48 -22.55 1.83
N ARG A 1129 -24.52 -22.12 1.00
CA ARG A 1129 -24.17 -20.69 0.85
C ARG A 1129 -25.13 -20.06 -0.15
N LEU A 1130 -25.82 -19.00 0.27
CA LEU A 1130 -26.71 -18.22 -0.59
C LEU A 1130 -25.93 -17.00 -1.08
N SER A 1131 -25.66 -16.90 -2.38
CA SER A 1131 -24.90 -15.77 -2.93
C SER A 1131 -25.70 -14.46 -2.96
N LEU A 1132 -25.01 -13.31 -3.10
CA LEU A 1132 -25.64 -11.98 -2.97
C LEU A 1132 -26.67 -11.71 -4.08
N ASP A 1133 -26.41 -12.16 -5.32
CA ASP A 1133 -27.38 -12.15 -6.43
C ASP A 1133 -28.63 -13.00 -6.12
N GLN A 1134 -28.46 -14.10 -5.39
CA GLN A 1134 -29.54 -14.99 -4.97
C GLN A 1134 -30.34 -14.46 -3.78
N VAL A 1135 -29.91 -13.40 -3.09
CA VAL A 1135 -30.68 -12.80 -1.99
C VAL A 1135 -32.01 -12.23 -2.49
N ARG A 1136 -32.07 -11.69 -3.73
CA ARG A 1136 -33.36 -11.33 -4.39
C ARG A 1136 -34.35 -12.50 -4.41
N SER A 1137 -33.86 -13.74 -4.53
CA SER A 1137 -34.71 -14.94 -4.55
C SER A 1137 -35.42 -15.23 -3.23
N LEU A 1138 -34.99 -14.62 -2.11
CA LEU A 1138 -35.67 -14.72 -0.81
C LEU A 1138 -37.04 -14.01 -0.79
N GLY A 1139 -37.28 -13.11 -1.75
CA GLY A 1139 -38.54 -12.39 -1.90
C GLY A 1139 -38.89 -11.56 -0.67
N LEU A 1140 -37.91 -10.87 -0.08
CA LEU A 1140 -38.11 -10.08 1.15
C LEU A 1140 -39.02 -8.87 0.93
N ASN A 1141 -39.26 -8.49 -0.33
CA ASN A 1141 -40.21 -7.47 -0.75
C ASN A 1141 -41.69 -7.89 -0.72
N ASP A 1142 -42.02 -9.20 -0.69
CA ASP A 1142 -43.41 -9.69 -0.59
C ASP A 1142 -43.56 -10.88 0.38
N PRO A 1143 -44.22 -10.72 1.55
CA PRO A 1143 -44.67 -9.46 2.15
C PRO A 1143 -43.47 -8.62 2.63
N ALA A 1144 -43.49 -7.30 2.37
CA ALA A 1144 -42.34 -6.42 2.57
C ALA A 1144 -41.70 -6.49 3.97
N VAL A 1145 -40.38 -6.64 3.99
CA VAL A 1145 -39.50 -6.54 5.16
C VAL A 1145 -38.96 -5.11 5.26
N GLU A 1146 -39.23 -4.47 6.38
CA GLU A 1146 -38.87 -3.08 6.67
C GLU A 1146 -37.45 -2.95 7.25
N LEU A 1147 -36.97 -4.02 7.90
CA LEU A 1147 -35.62 -4.12 8.45
C LEU A 1147 -35.08 -5.54 8.31
N MET A 1148 -33.92 -5.68 7.67
CA MET A 1148 -33.09 -6.88 7.68
C MET A 1148 -31.86 -6.63 8.56
N VAL A 1149 -31.58 -7.52 9.51
CA VAL A 1149 -30.36 -7.48 10.32
C VAL A 1149 -29.51 -8.69 9.93
N LEU A 1150 -28.31 -8.46 9.41
CA LEU A 1150 -27.27 -9.46 9.24
C LEU A 1150 -26.30 -9.35 10.42
N SER A 1151 -26.57 -10.11 11.47
CA SER A 1151 -25.65 -10.34 12.60
C SER A 1151 -24.58 -11.37 12.18
N ALA A 1152 -23.96 -11.12 11.02
CA ALA A 1152 -23.43 -12.20 10.18
C ALA A 1152 -22.55 -11.71 9.01
N CYS A 1153 -21.37 -11.10 9.26
CA CYS A 1153 -20.53 -10.59 8.18
C CYS A 1153 -19.02 -10.49 8.53
N ARG A 1154 -18.16 -10.83 7.55
CA ARG A 1154 -16.74 -10.45 7.42
C ARG A 1154 -16.56 -9.57 6.17
N THR A 1155 -17.02 -8.32 6.17
CA THR A 1155 -17.31 -7.66 4.88
C THR A 1155 -16.93 -6.19 4.77
N ALA A 1156 -16.44 -5.78 3.59
CA ALA A 1156 -16.10 -4.40 3.20
C ALA A 1156 -14.71 -3.85 3.59
N LEU A 1157 -13.70 -4.70 3.72
CA LEU A 1157 -12.30 -4.29 3.46
C LEU A 1157 -11.81 -5.02 2.21
N GLY A 1158 -11.48 -4.27 1.17
CA GLY A 1158 -11.20 -4.77 -0.16
C GLY A 1158 -11.43 -3.68 -1.22
N ASN A 1159 -11.60 -4.10 -2.46
CA ASN A 1159 -11.75 -3.20 -3.61
C ASN A 1159 -13.14 -2.53 -3.72
N GLU A 1160 -13.27 -1.64 -4.70
CA GLU A 1160 -14.47 -0.89 -5.07
C GLU A 1160 -15.73 -1.76 -5.28
N GLU A 1161 -15.57 -2.98 -5.79
CA GLU A 1161 -16.67 -3.91 -6.06
C GLU A 1161 -17.24 -4.53 -4.76
N ALA A 1162 -16.38 -4.85 -3.79
CA ALA A 1162 -16.83 -5.34 -2.49
C ALA A 1162 -17.61 -4.25 -1.72
N GLU A 1163 -17.20 -2.99 -1.88
CA GLU A 1163 -17.94 -1.83 -1.37
C GLU A 1163 -19.30 -1.63 -2.04
N LEU A 1164 -19.37 -1.84 -3.37
CA LEU A 1164 -20.63 -1.83 -4.13
C LEU A 1164 -21.57 -2.98 -3.69
N GLY A 1165 -21.05 -4.18 -3.46
CA GLY A 1165 -21.81 -5.31 -2.93
C GLY A 1165 -22.41 -5.02 -1.56
N PHE A 1166 -21.59 -4.50 -0.64
CA PHE A 1166 -22.04 -4.11 0.70
C PHE A 1166 -23.10 -2.99 0.65
N ALA A 1167 -22.83 -1.88 -0.02
CA ALA A 1167 -23.78 -0.78 -0.11
C ALA A 1167 -25.07 -1.19 -0.85
N GLY A 1168 -24.96 -2.01 -1.90
CA GLY A 1168 -26.07 -2.56 -2.66
C GLY A 1168 -26.93 -3.58 -1.91
N LEU A 1169 -26.52 -4.03 -0.71
CA LEU A 1169 -27.18 -5.10 0.04
C LEU A 1169 -28.69 -4.89 0.23
N ALA A 1170 -29.13 -3.69 0.62
CA ALA A 1170 -30.55 -3.42 0.84
C ALA A 1170 -31.36 -3.54 -0.48
N VAL A 1171 -30.77 -3.07 -1.59
CA VAL A 1171 -31.35 -3.09 -2.94
C VAL A 1171 -31.39 -4.51 -3.52
N GLN A 1172 -30.40 -5.36 -3.20
CA GLN A 1172 -30.43 -6.79 -3.54
C GLN A 1172 -31.37 -7.59 -2.64
N ALA A 1173 -31.42 -7.29 -1.35
CA ALA A 1173 -32.37 -7.92 -0.45
C ALA A 1173 -33.82 -7.55 -0.78
N GLY A 1174 -34.06 -6.39 -1.39
CA GLY A 1174 -35.40 -5.86 -1.63
C GLY A 1174 -36.08 -5.40 -0.34
N VAL A 1175 -35.27 -4.90 0.61
CA VAL A 1175 -35.69 -4.42 1.93
C VAL A 1175 -35.41 -2.93 2.04
N LYS A 1176 -36.15 -2.20 2.87
CA LYS A 1176 -35.91 -0.75 3.01
C LYS A 1176 -34.62 -0.42 3.76
N THR A 1177 -34.27 -1.24 4.75
CA THR A 1177 -33.09 -1.04 5.58
C THR A 1177 -32.42 -2.39 5.81
N ALA A 1178 -31.14 -2.49 5.51
CA ALA A 1178 -30.27 -3.57 6.00
C ALA A 1178 -29.37 -3.03 7.12
N ILE A 1179 -29.05 -3.84 8.12
CA ILE A 1179 -27.94 -3.61 9.06
C ILE A 1179 -26.94 -4.74 8.83
N ALA A 1180 -25.69 -4.39 8.55
CA ALA A 1180 -24.59 -5.33 8.33
C ALA A 1180 -23.28 -4.74 8.87
N SER A 1181 -22.24 -5.57 9.02
CA SER A 1181 -20.94 -5.13 9.54
C SER A 1181 -19.95 -4.73 8.44
N LEU A 1182 -19.10 -3.75 8.75
CA LEU A 1182 -18.02 -3.20 7.93
C LEU A 1182 -16.69 -3.99 8.03
N TRP A 1183 -16.65 -5.02 8.89
CA TRP A 1183 -15.54 -5.94 9.03
C TRP A 1183 -15.97 -7.22 9.78
N LYS A 1184 -15.03 -8.15 9.96
CA LYS A 1184 -15.19 -9.33 10.84
C LYS A 1184 -15.36 -8.89 12.29
N VAL A 1185 -16.49 -9.24 12.90
CA VAL A 1185 -16.86 -8.87 14.27
C VAL A 1185 -16.61 -9.99 15.29
N ASP A 1186 -16.57 -9.62 16.57
CA ASP A 1186 -16.53 -10.54 17.72
C ASP A 1186 -17.95 -11.08 18.04
N ASP A 1187 -18.07 -12.37 18.37
CA ASP A 1187 -19.35 -13.07 18.57
C ASP A 1187 -20.13 -12.50 19.77
N VAL A 1188 -19.47 -12.27 20.91
CA VAL A 1188 -20.12 -11.77 22.14
C VAL A 1188 -20.34 -10.27 22.11
N GLY A 1189 -19.39 -9.50 21.56
CA GLY A 1189 -19.58 -8.09 21.27
C GLY A 1189 -20.80 -7.88 20.36
N THR A 1190 -20.94 -8.68 19.29
CA THR A 1190 -22.09 -8.61 18.38
C THR A 1190 -23.40 -8.94 19.09
N ALA A 1191 -23.46 -10.05 19.83
CA ALA A 1191 -24.65 -10.42 20.59
C ALA A 1191 -25.06 -9.32 21.61
N GLY A 1192 -24.08 -8.67 22.26
CA GLY A 1192 -24.31 -7.50 23.13
C GLY A 1192 -24.87 -6.30 22.38
N LEU A 1193 -24.25 -5.91 21.26
CA LEU A 1193 -24.69 -4.79 20.44
C LEU A 1193 -26.10 -5.01 19.90
N MET A 1194 -26.41 -6.21 19.39
CA MET A 1194 -27.73 -6.53 18.84
C MET A 1194 -28.81 -6.63 19.92
N THR A 1195 -28.49 -7.21 21.08
CA THR A 1195 -29.39 -7.21 22.26
C THR A 1195 -29.74 -5.77 22.68
N GLN A 1196 -28.75 -4.88 22.73
CA GLN A 1196 -28.99 -3.46 23.04
C GLN A 1196 -29.71 -2.72 21.90
N PHE A 1197 -29.46 -3.08 20.63
CA PHE A 1197 -30.16 -2.53 19.48
C PHE A 1197 -31.66 -2.82 19.55
N TYR A 1198 -32.06 -4.10 19.73
CA TYR A 1198 -33.47 -4.46 19.88
C TYR A 1198 -34.12 -3.85 21.13
N THR A 1199 -33.37 -3.73 22.23
CA THR A 1199 -33.81 -3.00 23.44
C THR A 1199 -34.12 -1.54 23.11
N SER A 1200 -33.24 -0.87 22.36
CA SER A 1200 -33.38 0.54 21.99
C SER A 1200 -34.45 0.77 20.92
N LEU A 1201 -34.63 -0.18 20.00
CA LEU A 1201 -35.62 -0.15 18.92
C LEU A 1201 -37.06 -0.17 19.45
N GLN A 1202 -37.30 -0.63 20.70
CA GLN A 1202 -38.61 -0.56 21.34
C GLN A 1202 -39.06 0.89 21.61
N THR A 1203 -38.12 1.81 21.86
CA THR A 1203 -38.40 3.17 22.31
C THR A 1203 -38.07 4.22 21.25
N GLU A 1204 -36.96 4.06 20.53
CA GLU A 1204 -36.53 5.04 19.53
C GLU A 1204 -37.45 5.05 18.29
N PRO A 1205 -37.61 6.20 17.62
CA PRO A 1205 -38.52 6.34 16.49
C PRO A 1205 -37.95 5.83 15.17
N ILE A 1206 -36.62 5.77 15.03
CA ILE A 1206 -35.91 5.44 13.77
C ILE A 1206 -34.82 4.40 13.98
N LYS A 1207 -34.59 3.54 12.98
CA LYS A 1207 -33.65 2.40 13.06
C LYS A 1207 -32.20 2.84 13.35
N ALA A 1208 -31.70 3.86 12.65
CA ALA A 1208 -30.35 4.38 12.86
C ALA A 1208 -30.14 5.00 14.25
N LYS A 1209 -31.19 5.55 14.87
CA LYS A 1209 -31.10 6.05 16.25
C LYS A 1209 -31.11 4.93 17.28
N ALA A 1210 -31.85 3.84 17.04
CA ALA A 1210 -31.75 2.63 17.86
C ALA A 1210 -30.34 2.01 17.78
N LEU A 1211 -29.73 1.98 16.59
CA LEU A 1211 -28.34 1.52 16.41
C LEU A 1211 -27.36 2.46 17.13
N ARG A 1212 -27.52 3.78 16.99
CA ARG A 1212 -26.76 4.79 17.76
C ARG A 1212 -26.83 4.54 19.26
N GLN A 1213 -28.01 4.27 19.83
CA GLN A 1213 -28.11 4.00 21.27
C GLN A 1213 -27.35 2.72 21.69
N ALA A 1214 -27.33 1.69 20.84
CA ALA A 1214 -26.51 0.50 21.08
C ALA A 1214 -25.00 0.80 21.01
N GLN A 1215 -24.59 1.58 20.02
CA GLN A 1215 -23.20 2.00 19.84
C GLN A 1215 -22.72 2.87 21.01
N LEU A 1216 -23.55 3.80 21.48
CA LEU A 1216 -23.26 4.65 22.64
C LEU A 1216 -23.22 3.86 23.95
N ALA A 1217 -24.15 2.93 24.17
CA ALA A 1217 -24.12 2.05 25.34
C ALA A 1217 -22.84 1.19 25.37
N MET A 1218 -22.39 0.71 24.20
CA MET A 1218 -21.12 -0.02 24.10
C MET A 1218 -19.89 0.87 24.34
N LEU A 1219 -19.84 2.05 23.71
CA LEU A 1219 -18.80 3.07 23.89
C LEU A 1219 -18.64 3.50 25.36
N ASN A 1220 -19.76 3.74 26.04
CA ASN A 1220 -19.79 4.15 27.45
C ASN A 1220 -19.52 3.00 28.44
N GLY A 1221 -19.46 1.75 27.97
CA GLY A 1221 -19.31 0.57 28.81
C GLY A 1221 -20.57 0.20 29.61
N ASP A 1222 -21.76 0.55 29.13
CA ASP A 1222 -23.05 0.06 29.67
C ASP A 1222 -23.33 -1.40 29.24
N ILE A 1223 -22.59 -1.91 28.25
CA ILE A 1223 -22.57 -3.33 27.85
C ILE A 1223 -21.29 -3.97 28.38
N GLN A 1224 -21.40 -4.97 29.26
CA GLN A 1224 -20.24 -5.59 29.94
C GLN A 1224 -20.40 -7.11 30.07
N VAL A 1225 -19.30 -7.82 30.29
CA VAL A 1225 -19.28 -9.24 30.66
C VAL A 1225 -18.71 -9.37 32.06
N GLU A 1226 -19.56 -9.71 33.04
CA GLU A 1226 -19.14 -9.94 34.44
C GLU A 1226 -19.61 -11.32 34.92
N ASN A 1227 -18.70 -12.08 35.57
CA ASN A 1227 -19.02 -13.40 36.18
C ASN A 1227 -19.67 -14.42 35.22
N GLY A 1228 -19.39 -14.33 33.91
CA GLY A 1228 -20.04 -15.17 32.89
C GLY A 1228 -21.43 -14.70 32.46
N GLN A 1229 -21.85 -13.49 32.83
CA GLN A 1229 -23.10 -12.87 32.39
C GLN A 1229 -22.80 -11.65 31.51
N LEU A 1230 -23.47 -11.57 30.37
CA LEU A 1230 -23.56 -10.37 29.54
C LEU A 1230 -24.62 -9.43 30.15
N ILE A 1231 -24.20 -8.22 30.50
CA ILE A 1231 -25.02 -7.18 31.12
C ILE A 1231 -25.29 -6.10 30.06
N TRP A 1232 -26.53 -5.61 29.98
CA TRP A 1232 -26.92 -4.45 29.15
C TRP A 1232 -28.03 -3.65 29.84
N SER A 1233 -28.48 -2.54 29.24
CA SER A 1233 -29.44 -1.64 29.88
C SER A 1233 -30.80 -2.28 30.20
N GLY A 1234 -31.14 -3.40 29.54
CA GLY A 1234 -32.41 -4.12 29.70
C GLY A 1234 -32.35 -5.36 30.59
N GLY A 1235 -31.18 -5.87 30.98
CA GLY A 1235 -31.08 -7.11 31.73
C GLY A 1235 -29.68 -7.73 31.86
N THR A 1236 -29.69 -9.04 32.17
CA THR A 1236 -28.49 -9.88 32.31
C THR A 1236 -28.74 -11.24 31.64
N LEU A 1237 -27.77 -11.74 30.89
CA LEU A 1237 -27.87 -12.94 30.06
C LEU A 1237 -26.70 -13.89 30.39
N GLU A 1238 -27.01 -15.12 30.79
CA GLU A 1238 -25.99 -16.14 31.08
C GLU A 1238 -25.26 -16.53 29.77
N LEU A 1239 -23.93 -16.41 29.74
CA LEU A 1239 -23.11 -16.87 28.62
C LEU A 1239 -22.67 -18.34 28.82
N PRO A 1240 -22.34 -19.08 27.74
CA PRO A 1240 -21.67 -20.37 27.83
C PRO A 1240 -20.34 -20.26 28.56
N GLU A 1241 -19.87 -21.36 29.17
CA GLU A 1241 -18.61 -21.39 29.93
C GLU A 1241 -17.41 -20.93 29.07
N ASP A 1242 -17.42 -21.27 27.78
CA ASP A 1242 -16.40 -20.91 26.78
C ASP A 1242 -16.36 -19.40 26.42
N LEU A 1243 -17.46 -18.66 26.66
CA LEU A 1243 -17.59 -17.22 26.39
C LEU A 1243 -17.47 -16.36 27.67
N SER A 1244 -17.24 -16.98 28.83
CA SER A 1244 -17.30 -16.31 30.14
C SER A 1244 -16.09 -15.46 30.51
N GLN A 1245 -15.00 -15.48 29.71
CA GLN A 1245 -13.70 -14.85 30.03
C GLN A 1245 -13.30 -13.67 29.13
N ILE A 1246 -14.24 -13.10 28.36
CA ILE A 1246 -13.96 -12.00 27.44
C ILE A 1246 -13.69 -10.70 28.22
N ASP A 1247 -12.61 -10.00 27.86
CA ASP A 1247 -12.26 -8.68 28.40
C ASP A 1247 -13.16 -7.58 27.83
N SER A 1248 -14.36 -7.42 28.40
CA SER A 1248 -15.32 -6.41 27.96
C SER A 1248 -14.85 -4.96 28.14
N SER A 1249 -13.70 -4.70 28.78
CA SER A 1249 -13.11 -3.36 28.79
C SER A 1249 -12.70 -2.88 27.38
N LEU A 1250 -12.46 -3.82 26.47
CA LEU A 1250 -12.17 -3.56 25.06
C LEU A 1250 -13.37 -3.04 24.27
N PHE A 1251 -14.61 -3.31 24.72
CA PHE A 1251 -15.84 -2.95 23.99
C PHE A 1251 -16.00 -1.45 23.72
N SER A 1252 -15.35 -0.58 24.51
CA SER A 1252 -15.32 0.86 24.25
C SER A 1252 -14.56 1.26 22.96
N HIS A 1253 -13.71 0.37 22.42
CA HIS A 1253 -12.97 0.61 21.18
C HIS A 1253 -13.89 0.58 19.95
N PRO A 1254 -13.72 1.48 18.96
CA PRO A 1254 -14.58 1.55 17.77
C PRO A 1254 -14.73 0.23 16.99
N TYR A 1255 -13.74 -0.67 17.06
CA TYR A 1255 -13.84 -2.02 16.50
C TYR A 1255 -15.16 -2.75 16.81
N PHE A 1256 -15.64 -2.64 18.05
CA PHE A 1256 -16.81 -3.40 18.51
C PHE A 1256 -18.12 -2.72 18.11
N TRP A 1257 -18.22 -1.41 18.29
CA TRP A 1257 -19.48 -0.66 18.06
C TRP A 1257 -19.59 0.00 16.68
N ALA A 1258 -18.51 0.53 16.12
CA ALA A 1258 -18.53 1.18 14.80
C ALA A 1258 -18.59 0.18 13.63
N SER A 1259 -18.52 -1.12 13.94
CA SER A 1259 -18.60 -2.20 12.97
C SER A 1259 -19.93 -2.24 12.22
N PHE A 1260 -21.07 -1.94 12.84
CA PHE A 1260 -22.38 -2.00 12.19
C PHE A 1260 -22.89 -0.63 11.72
N THR A 1261 -23.51 -0.61 10.54
CA THR A 1261 -24.20 0.57 9.98
C THR A 1261 -25.53 0.18 9.32
N THR A 1262 -26.47 1.13 9.23
CA THR A 1262 -27.70 0.97 8.42
C THR A 1262 -27.43 1.30 6.96
N ILE A 1263 -27.93 0.47 6.05
CA ILE A 1263 -27.79 0.58 4.60
C ILE A 1263 -29.20 0.71 3.99
N GLY A 1264 -29.40 1.70 3.10
CA GLY A 1264 -30.71 2.04 2.53
C GLY A 1264 -31.35 3.20 3.29
N SER A 1265 -32.61 3.04 3.71
CA SER A 1265 -33.32 4.05 4.50
C SER A 1265 -32.95 3.97 5.98
N PRO A 1266 -32.39 5.02 6.62
CA PRO A 1266 -32.00 4.99 8.04
C PRO A 1266 -33.16 4.97 9.04
N TRP A 1267 -34.41 5.20 8.61
CA TRP A 1267 -35.56 5.44 9.48
C TRP A 1267 -36.60 4.32 9.50
#